data_AF-A0A1J5SSI1-F1
#
_entry.id   AF-A0A1J5SSI1-F1
#
_cell.length_a   1.000
_cell.length_b   1.000
_cell.length_c   1.000
_cell.angle_alpha   90.00
_cell.angle_beta   90.00
_cell.angle_gamma   90.00
#
_symmetry.space_group_name_H-M   'P 1'
#
loop_
_entity.id
_entity.type
_entity.pdbx_description
1 polymer ?
#
loop_
_entity_poly.entity_id
_entity_poly.type
_entity_poly.pdbx_seq_one_letter_code
_entity_poly.pdbx_strand_id
1 'polypeptide(L)'
;MTTDIERTLQQAIASHRIGQLGEAEALYRSILLVHPNHAEANHNIGTIALQNNQPNIAQMHFMKALEADPTQPQYWLSYIDALVQAGQLQAAREVMAMARRNGLQGNDMDALETLLKGGAPAQGTNTALGQSGKSPNQQQIDALVSLFNQGRYQDAADSARSMTMQFPTHSFGWATLGVVLQQLGRNEEALLPMQKAVELAPNDAQAHSNLGNTLSYLGRLDQAEASFRRALKINKNFAEAHLNLGATLHDMGRLTEAETCYRRAIQIKPGLADAHYNLGNTLKSQNRLAAAEASYRKALQLEPGLIGAYSNLGVILQTLGRLDEAETTLRNALQFNPNSLEIYSNLGSALHDMGRLDEARIEYEKALQLKPDHAEILSNLGNTLHDIGRLAEAEASYRKALSAKPDYYQALSNLGNTLQDMGRLDDAMDCFRQALELNPDYLKARSNLLFSLNHSFSHPPEYCLAEARRYGQIASAKVGKRYTKWAVDKRPQRLRIGFVSADFRNHPVGYFLENVLAQLASTAVELIAYPTFHKSDELTVRIKPYFSAWKPLYGMSDEAAARLIHDDKIHILVDLSGHTQHNRLPLFAWKPAPVQVAWLGYFATTGVAEIDYIVGDPYVAPASEAGHFTEQIWQLPECYWCFSAPDAQVEVSALPAIDAGHITFGCFNNLTKMNDAVVTLWAKILNAVPGSKLFVKYNQLNDPAMRELTLARYARHGIANGQLILEGSSTRSDYLACYHRVDIALDPFPYPGGTTSMESLWMGVPVLTRRGSRFLSHAGETIMCNAGLKDWVATNEDDYVAKAVAYASDLPQLARLREGMRRQVLASPLFDATRFAGHFEQAMWGMWEAWWRKTQ
;
A
#
# COMPACT_ATOMS: atom_id res chain seq x y z
N MET A 1 6.56 58.69 -24.67
CA MET A 1 6.87 57.88 -23.47
C MET A 1 6.30 58.53 -22.21
N THR A 2 6.43 59.84 -22.01
CA THR A 2 5.85 60.57 -20.86
C THR A 2 4.33 60.46 -20.74
N THR A 3 3.60 60.48 -21.86
CA THR A 3 2.12 60.36 -21.89
C THR A 3 1.57 59.00 -21.45
N ASP A 4 2.39 57.95 -21.40
CA ASP A 4 1.98 56.58 -21.02
C ASP A 4 2.14 56.33 -19.52
N ILE A 5 3.17 56.93 -18.91
CA ILE A 5 3.43 56.86 -17.47
C ILE A 5 2.35 57.59 -16.67
N GLU A 6 1.96 58.79 -17.13
CA GLU A 6 0.95 59.59 -16.44
C GLU A 6 -0.44 58.93 -16.49
N ARG A 7 -0.78 58.29 -17.61
CA ARG A 7 -2.01 57.47 -17.73
C ARG A 7 -1.97 56.25 -16.82
N THR A 8 -0.84 55.53 -16.79
CA THR A 8 -0.65 54.35 -15.93
C THR A 8 -0.68 54.73 -14.45
N LEU A 9 -0.13 55.90 -14.09
CA LEU A 9 -0.16 56.43 -12.74
C LEU A 9 -1.58 56.76 -12.29
N GLN A 10 -2.38 57.40 -13.14
CA GLN A 10 -3.79 57.69 -12.85
C GLN A 10 -4.62 56.41 -12.67
N GLN A 11 -4.36 55.38 -13.49
CA GLN A 11 -4.99 54.06 -13.33
C GLN A 11 -4.57 53.39 -12.01
N ALA A 12 -3.28 53.41 -11.67
CA ALA A 12 -2.78 52.86 -10.42
C ALA A 12 -3.41 53.55 -9.19
N ILE A 13 -3.52 54.89 -9.22
CA ILE A 13 -4.17 55.67 -8.16
C ILE A 13 -5.67 55.36 -8.07
N ALA A 14 -6.36 55.18 -9.20
CA ALA A 14 -7.77 54.79 -9.22
C ALA A 14 -7.99 53.41 -8.59
N SER A 15 -7.19 52.40 -8.98
CA SER A 15 -7.23 51.05 -8.40
C SER A 15 -6.89 51.06 -6.90
N HIS A 16 -5.93 51.89 -6.48
CA HIS A 16 -5.57 52.06 -5.08
C HIS A 16 -6.74 52.64 -4.26
N ARG A 17 -7.43 53.67 -4.78
CA ARG A 17 -8.58 54.31 -4.09
C ARG A 17 -9.78 53.38 -3.90
N ILE A 18 -10.01 52.43 -4.81
CA ILE A 18 -11.11 51.46 -4.71
C ILE A 18 -10.72 50.17 -3.96
N GLY A 19 -9.50 50.12 -3.38
CA GLY A 19 -9.03 49.00 -2.54
C GLY A 19 -8.48 47.79 -3.30
N GLN A 20 -8.26 47.90 -4.61
CA GLN A 20 -7.64 46.85 -5.44
C GLN A 20 -6.11 46.91 -5.34
N LEU A 21 -5.58 46.61 -4.14
CA LEU A 21 -4.16 46.83 -3.81
C LEU A 21 -3.18 46.04 -4.69
N GLY A 22 -3.52 44.80 -5.07
CA GLY A 22 -2.66 43.97 -5.93
C GLY A 22 -2.54 44.48 -7.36
N GLU A 23 -3.63 45.03 -7.92
CA GLU A 23 -3.62 45.64 -9.25
C GLU A 23 -2.90 47.00 -9.23
N ALA A 24 -3.15 47.81 -8.20
CA ALA A 24 -2.46 49.07 -7.99
C ALA A 24 -0.93 48.86 -7.85
N GLU A 25 -0.50 47.88 -7.05
CA GLU A 25 0.91 47.55 -6.86
C GLU A 25 1.58 47.12 -8.17
N ALA A 26 0.92 46.28 -8.98
CA ALA A 26 1.45 45.85 -10.27
C ALA A 26 1.67 47.04 -11.22
N LEU A 27 0.72 47.99 -11.26
CA LEU A 27 0.80 49.19 -12.10
C LEU A 27 1.86 50.18 -11.60
N TYR A 28 2.02 50.36 -10.29
CA TYR A 28 3.13 51.17 -9.77
C TYR A 28 4.48 50.51 -10.05
N ARG A 29 4.58 49.18 -9.94
CA ARG A 29 5.82 48.43 -10.27
C ARG A 29 6.18 48.55 -11.75
N SER A 30 5.20 48.55 -12.66
CA SER A 30 5.48 48.77 -14.08
C SER A 30 6.02 50.18 -14.37
N ILE A 31 5.56 51.20 -13.63
CA ILE A 31 6.13 52.56 -13.71
C ILE A 31 7.58 52.56 -13.21
N LEU A 32 7.87 51.88 -12.07
CA LEU A 32 9.21 51.81 -11.50
C LEU A 32 10.21 50.97 -12.32
N LEU A 33 9.74 50.04 -13.15
CA LEU A 33 10.61 49.33 -14.10
C LEU A 33 11.20 50.27 -15.15
N VAL A 34 10.45 51.30 -15.57
CA VAL A 34 10.87 52.27 -16.59
C VAL A 34 11.53 53.51 -15.96
N HIS A 35 10.99 53.97 -14.82
CA HIS A 35 11.52 55.09 -14.05
C HIS A 35 11.68 54.72 -12.57
N PRO A 36 12.82 54.09 -12.20
CA PRO A 36 13.05 53.58 -10.83
C PRO A 36 12.95 54.62 -9.72
N ASN A 37 13.20 55.90 -10.03
CA ASN A 37 13.14 57.02 -9.10
C ASN A 37 11.86 57.87 -9.26
N HIS A 38 10.79 57.34 -9.85
CA HIS A 38 9.53 58.08 -9.95
C HIS A 38 8.95 58.31 -8.55
N ALA A 39 8.86 59.57 -8.12
CA ALA A 39 8.57 59.93 -6.72
C ALA A 39 7.21 59.40 -6.24
N GLU A 40 6.13 59.67 -7.00
CA GLU A 40 4.77 59.30 -6.61
C GLU A 40 4.49 57.79 -6.65
N ALA A 41 5.08 57.05 -7.60
CA ALA A 41 4.96 55.60 -7.67
C ALA A 41 5.72 54.90 -6.53
N ASN A 42 6.91 55.40 -6.18
CA ASN A 42 7.65 54.92 -5.01
C ASN A 42 6.88 55.22 -3.71
N HIS A 43 6.33 56.43 -3.56
CA HIS A 43 5.52 56.76 -2.38
C HIS A 43 4.30 55.84 -2.25
N ASN A 44 3.54 55.61 -3.33
CA ASN A 44 2.34 54.78 -3.27
C ASN A 44 2.63 53.28 -3.06
N ILE A 45 3.73 52.74 -3.59
CA ILE A 45 4.19 51.38 -3.23
C ILE A 45 4.60 51.33 -1.76
N GLY A 46 5.28 52.36 -1.25
CA GLY A 46 5.60 52.48 0.17
C GLY A 46 4.34 52.44 1.04
N THR A 47 3.29 53.14 0.64
CA THR A 47 2.00 53.15 1.33
C THR A 47 1.30 51.79 1.29
N ILE A 48 1.30 51.10 0.14
CA ILE A 48 0.77 49.73 0.03
C ILE A 48 1.58 48.76 0.91
N ALA A 49 2.91 48.90 0.94
CA ALA A 49 3.77 48.10 1.80
C ALA A 49 3.48 48.34 3.30
N LEU A 50 3.20 49.58 3.72
CA LEU A 50 2.71 49.86 5.08
C LEU A 50 1.36 49.22 5.38
N GLN A 51 0.39 49.32 4.45
CA GLN A 51 -0.92 48.68 4.60
C GLN A 51 -0.82 47.15 4.73
N ASN A 52 0.20 46.54 4.11
CA ASN A 52 0.51 45.12 4.21
C ASN A 52 1.43 44.76 5.39
N ASN A 53 1.67 45.69 6.34
CA ASN A 53 2.53 45.53 7.51
C ASN A 53 3.99 45.14 7.17
N GLN A 54 4.52 45.70 6.08
CA GLN A 54 5.90 45.52 5.60
C GLN A 54 6.71 46.83 5.70
N PRO A 55 6.97 47.34 6.91
CA PRO A 55 7.55 48.67 7.08
C PRO A 55 8.99 48.81 6.56
N ASN A 56 9.77 47.71 6.50
CA ASN A 56 11.11 47.73 5.92
C ASN A 56 11.09 47.94 4.40
N ILE A 57 10.13 47.33 3.70
CA ILE A 57 9.94 47.54 2.24
C ILE A 57 9.41 48.96 2.00
N ALA A 58 8.50 49.42 2.86
CA ALA A 58 7.97 50.78 2.80
C ALA A 58 9.07 51.85 2.95
N GLN A 59 9.98 51.68 3.91
CA GLN A 59 11.13 52.58 4.13
C GLN A 59 11.98 52.75 2.88
N MET A 60 12.34 51.63 2.22
CA MET A 60 13.14 51.67 0.99
C MET A 60 12.48 52.51 -0.10
N HIS A 61 11.17 52.39 -0.26
CA HIS A 61 10.42 53.11 -1.27
C HIS A 61 10.17 54.58 -0.90
N PHE A 62 9.90 54.89 0.37
CA PHE A 62 9.76 56.28 0.81
C PHE A 62 11.07 57.06 0.73
N MET A 63 12.21 56.41 1.03
CA MET A 63 13.53 57.02 0.85
C MET A 63 13.75 57.40 -0.62
N LYS A 64 13.45 56.50 -1.56
CA LYS A 64 13.53 56.80 -3.01
C LYS A 64 12.57 57.91 -3.45
N ALA A 65 11.38 58.00 -2.86
CA ALA A 65 10.44 59.08 -3.14
C ALA A 65 10.97 60.44 -2.68
N LEU A 66 11.60 60.48 -1.50
CA LEU A 66 12.24 61.68 -0.95
C LEU A 66 13.51 62.11 -1.70
N GLU A 67 14.33 61.15 -2.14
CA GLU A 67 15.48 61.43 -2.99
C GLU A 67 15.08 62.04 -4.34
N ALA A 68 13.92 61.64 -4.86
CA ALA A 68 13.40 62.12 -6.13
C ALA A 68 12.71 63.48 -6.05
N ASP A 69 11.93 63.74 -4.98
CA ASP A 69 11.29 65.04 -4.74
C ASP A 69 11.17 65.32 -3.22
N PRO A 70 12.18 65.95 -2.60
CA PRO A 70 12.18 66.25 -1.17
C PRO A 70 11.28 67.44 -0.81
N THR A 71 10.66 68.11 -1.79
CA THR A 71 9.83 69.30 -1.54
C THR A 71 8.41 68.95 -1.07
N GLN A 72 8.04 67.68 -1.15
CA GLN A 72 6.70 67.16 -0.83
C GLN A 72 6.56 66.78 0.65
N PRO A 73 5.75 67.50 1.45
CA PRO A 73 5.60 67.21 2.87
C PRO A 73 5.05 65.81 3.16
N GLN A 74 4.18 65.27 2.29
CA GLN A 74 3.60 63.94 2.48
C GLN A 74 4.64 62.82 2.42
N TYR A 75 5.75 62.99 1.69
CA TYR A 75 6.79 61.96 1.61
C TYR A 75 7.59 61.87 2.91
N TRP A 76 7.84 63.02 3.55
CA TRP A 76 8.47 63.07 4.87
C TRP A 76 7.55 62.47 5.94
N LEU A 77 6.26 62.77 5.88
CA LEU A 77 5.23 62.20 6.78
C LEU A 77 5.19 60.67 6.69
N SER A 78 5.03 60.12 5.49
CA SER A 78 4.94 58.65 5.33
C SER A 78 6.25 57.94 5.62
N TYR A 79 7.41 58.56 5.37
CA TYR A 79 8.68 57.96 5.76
C TYR A 79 8.86 57.94 7.28
N ILE A 80 8.50 59.02 7.97
CA ILE A 80 8.57 59.09 9.44
C ILE A 80 7.54 58.14 10.08
N ASP A 81 6.33 58.03 9.53
CA ASP A 81 5.34 57.03 9.95
C ASP A 81 5.87 55.59 9.77
N ALA A 82 6.49 55.27 8.63
CA ALA A 82 7.10 53.97 8.39
C ALA A 82 8.23 53.63 9.38
N LEU A 83 9.04 54.63 9.75
CA LEU A 83 10.10 54.47 10.75
C LEU A 83 9.53 54.30 12.15
N VAL A 84 8.46 55.03 12.50
CA VAL A 84 7.75 54.89 13.79
C VAL A 84 7.09 53.51 13.89
N GLN A 85 6.41 53.05 12.84
CA GLN A 85 5.79 51.71 12.79
C GLN A 85 6.83 50.57 12.81
N ALA A 86 8.04 50.82 12.29
CA ALA A 86 9.17 49.89 12.42
C ALA A 86 9.88 49.95 13.79
N GLY A 87 9.44 50.80 14.72
CA GLY A 87 10.09 51.01 16.01
C GLY A 87 11.41 51.81 15.95
N GLN A 88 11.76 52.36 14.78
CA GLN A 88 13.00 53.11 14.55
C GLN A 88 12.87 54.59 14.94
N LEU A 89 12.50 54.85 16.20
CA LEU A 89 12.21 56.19 16.72
C LEU A 89 13.40 57.16 16.61
N GLN A 90 14.64 56.66 16.72
CA GLN A 90 15.84 57.49 16.58
C GLN A 90 16.06 57.93 15.12
N ALA A 91 15.90 57.01 14.17
CA ALA A 91 15.96 57.34 12.74
C ALA A 91 14.83 58.30 12.34
N ALA A 92 13.62 58.13 12.87
CA ALA A 92 12.51 59.04 12.65
C ALA A 92 12.81 60.48 13.13
N ARG A 93 13.50 60.64 14.28
CA ARG A 93 13.96 61.96 14.76
C ARG A 93 15.03 62.59 13.88
N GLU A 94 15.95 61.78 13.34
CA GLU A 94 16.98 62.25 12.42
C GLU A 94 16.39 62.70 11.09
N VAL A 95 15.44 61.94 10.55
CA VAL A 95 14.67 62.29 9.35
C VAL A 95 13.84 63.55 9.55
N MET A 96 13.25 63.75 10.74
CA MET A 96 12.54 65.00 11.05
C MET A 96 13.49 66.22 11.12
N ALA A 97 14.72 66.05 11.61
CA ALA A 97 15.73 67.10 11.55
C ALA A 97 16.20 67.38 10.11
N MET A 98 16.20 66.36 9.23
CA MET A 98 16.44 66.54 7.79
C MET A 98 15.29 67.26 7.10
N ALA A 99 14.03 66.97 7.44
CA ALA A 99 12.86 67.67 6.91
C ALA A 99 12.91 69.18 7.18
N ARG A 100 13.29 69.58 8.41
CA ARG A 100 13.51 71.00 8.77
C ARG A 100 14.58 71.69 7.92
N ARG A 101 15.68 70.98 7.64
CA ARG A 101 16.78 71.50 6.79
C ARG A 101 16.37 71.62 5.32
N ASN A 102 15.38 70.85 4.87
CA ASN A 102 14.82 70.91 3.53
C ASN A 102 13.64 71.89 3.39
N GLY A 103 13.41 72.76 4.38
CA GLY A 103 12.48 73.88 4.26
C GLY A 103 11.05 73.62 4.73
N LEU A 104 10.74 72.45 5.30
CA LEU A 104 9.43 72.21 5.95
C LEU A 104 9.33 73.06 7.23
N GLN A 105 8.33 73.94 7.31
CA GLN A 105 8.07 74.83 8.44
C GLN A 105 6.56 74.95 8.69
N GLY A 106 6.17 75.38 9.90
CA GLY A 106 4.76 75.57 10.26
C GLY A 106 4.00 74.26 10.46
N ASN A 107 2.72 74.23 10.03
CA ASN A 107 1.78 73.14 10.30
C ASN A 107 2.26 71.73 9.87
N ASP A 108 3.11 71.62 8.85
CA ASP A 108 3.66 70.34 8.38
C ASP A 108 4.62 69.72 9.40
N MET A 109 5.37 70.56 10.14
CA MET A 109 6.26 70.09 11.21
C MET A 109 5.48 69.69 12.45
N ASP A 110 4.35 70.34 12.74
CA ASP A 110 3.49 69.99 13.86
C ASP A 110 2.82 68.62 13.66
N ALA A 111 2.45 68.28 12.42
CA ALA A 111 1.94 66.95 12.06
C ALA A 111 3.00 65.85 12.25
N LEU A 112 4.24 66.12 11.84
CA LEU A 112 5.39 65.21 12.03
C LEU A 112 5.75 65.01 13.51
N GLU A 113 5.73 66.09 14.29
CA GLU A 113 5.93 66.00 15.75
C GLU A 113 4.80 65.25 16.44
N THR A 114 3.56 65.40 15.95
CA THR A 114 2.41 64.68 16.49
C THR A 114 2.49 63.19 16.19
N LEU A 115 2.95 62.78 15.01
CA LEU A 115 3.22 61.37 14.65
C LEU A 115 4.27 60.73 15.59
N LEU A 116 5.29 61.48 15.98
CA LEU A 116 6.28 61.02 16.97
C LEU A 116 5.77 61.03 18.42
N LYS A 117 4.75 61.84 18.72
CA LYS A 117 4.09 61.91 20.03
C LYS A 117 2.87 60.96 20.13
N GLY A 118 2.37 60.44 19.01
CA GLY A 118 1.07 59.77 18.88
C GLY A 118 1.12 58.24 18.97
N GLY A 119 1.18 57.71 20.19
CA GLY A 119 0.55 56.42 20.51
C GLY A 119 -0.95 56.62 20.74
N ALA A 120 -1.79 55.77 20.14
CA ALA A 120 -3.24 55.80 20.33
C ALA A 120 -3.66 55.33 21.75
N PRO A 121 -4.93 55.51 22.15
CA PRO A 121 -5.33 56.00 23.45
C PRO A 121 -5.28 54.95 24.56
N ALA A 122 -4.87 55.40 25.74
CA ALA A 122 -5.11 54.68 26.98
C ALA A 122 -6.62 54.65 27.26
N GLN A 123 -7.26 53.49 27.08
CA GLN A 123 -8.52 53.16 27.74
C GLN A 123 -8.35 51.95 28.64
N GLY A 124 -8.46 52.22 29.94
CA GLY A 124 -9.13 51.34 30.89
C GLY A 124 -8.37 50.10 31.33
N THR A 125 -7.68 50.19 32.45
CA THR A 125 -8.06 49.44 33.66
C THR A 125 -7.24 49.95 34.83
N ASN A 126 -7.80 50.92 35.55
CA ASN A 126 -7.37 51.23 36.90
C ASN A 126 -8.09 50.25 37.83
N THR A 127 -7.48 49.08 38.02
CA THR A 127 -7.66 48.30 39.24
C THR A 127 -6.32 48.33 39.96
N ALA A 128 -6.27 49.18 40.97
CA ALA A 128 -5.18 49.28 41.93
C ALA A 128 -4.90 47.90 42.54
N LEU A 129 -3.67 47.43 42.40
CA LEU A 129 -2.93 46.67 43.40
C LEU A 129 -1.43 46.94 43.12
N GLY A 130 -0.79 47.68 44.03
CA GLY A 130 0.57 48.17 43.85
C GLY A 130 1.64 47.09 43.92
N GLN A 131 2.74 47.32 43.20
CA GLN A 131 4.12 47.14 43.67
C GLN A 131 5.09 47.74 42.64
N SER A 132 6.00 48.59 43.12
CA SER A 132 7.05 49.25 42.35
C SER A 132 8.14 48.26 41.92
N GLY A 133 8.20 47.94 40.62
CA GLY A 133 9.29 47.16 40.01
C GLY A 133 9.99 47.97 38.93
N LYS A 134 11.33 47.85 38.81
CA LYS A 134 12.10 48.39 37.68
C LYS A 134 11.64 47.70 36.38
N SER A 135 11.58 48.44 35.27
CA SER A 135 11.30 47.90 33.92
C SER A 135 12.54 48.03 33.02
N PRO A 136 12.78 47.08 32.09
CA PRO A 136 13.83 47.21 31.09
C PRO A 136 13.59 48.41 30.19
N ASN A 137 14.65 49.12 29.82
CA ASN A 137 14.56 50.22 28.85
C ASN A 137 14.52 49.69 27.40
N GLN A 138 14.11 50.53 26.45
CA GLN A 138 13.96 50.14 25.05
C GLN A 138 15.28 49.62 24.43
N GLN A 139 16.41 50.22 24.79
CA GLN A 139 17.72 49.80 24.29
C GLN A 139 18.10 48.38 24.74
N GLN A 140 17.74 47.98 25.97
CA GLN A 140 17.94 46.63 26.47
C GLN A 140 17.05 45.61 25.76
N ILE A 141 15.81 46.00 25.42
CA ILE A 141 14.87 45.18 24.65
C ILE A 141 15.40 45.00 23.22
N ASP A 142 15.75 46.08 22.53
CA ASP A 142 16.22 46.06 21.13
C ASP A 142 17.52 45.26 20.99
N ALA A 143 18.44 45.36 21.96
CA ALA A 143 19.66 44.57 21.97
C ALA A 143 19.37 43.07 22.06
N LEU A 144 18.42 42.66 22.90
CA LEU A 144 18.03 41.26 23.03
C LEU A 144 17.30 40.74 21.77
N VAL A 145 16.39 41.53 21.22
CA VAL A 145 15.70 41.21 19.95
C VAL A 145 16.69 41.10 18.80
N SER A 146 17.70 41.95 18.76
CA SER A 146 18.76 41.91 17.75
C SER A 146 19.58 40.62 17.83
N LEU A 147 19.96 40.18 19.03
CA LEU A 147 20.64 38.89 19.22
C LEU A 147 19.77 37.72 18.74
N PHE A 148 18.47 37.75 19.03
CA PHE A 148 17.52 36.73 18.57
C PHE A 148 17.41 36.71 17.04
N ASN A 149 17.22 37.86 16.41
CA ASN A 149 17.06 37.99 14.96
C ASN A 149 18.33 37.63 14.19
N GLN A 150 19.51 37.75 14.80
CA GLN A 150 20.79 37.30 14.24
C GLN A 150 21.04 35.79 14.41
N GLY A 151 20.10 35.05 15.02
CA GLY A 151 20.27 33.62 15.29
C GLY A 151 21.30 33.31 16.38
N ARG A 152 21.76 34.31 17.14
CA ARG A 152 22.70 34.14 18.26
C ARG A 152 21.96 33.68 19.51
N TYR A 153 21.32 32.52 19.42
CA TYR A 153 20.38 32.05 20.44
C TYR A 153 21.04 31.81 21.81
N GLN A 154 22.29 31.36 21.87
CA GLN A 154 22.96 31.19 23.16
C GLN A 154 23.21 32.54 23.85
N ASP A 155 23.69 33.55 23.12
CA ASP A 155 23.90 34.90 23.65
C ASP A 155 22.57 35.57 24.03
N ALA A 156 21.52 35.35 23.24
CA ALA A 156 20.17 35.81 23.54
C ALA A 156 19.63 35.13 24.82
N ALA A 157 19.94 33.86 25.07
CA ALA A 157 19.50 33.16 26.28
C ALA A 157 20.16 33.73 27.52
N ASP A 158 21.47 34.00 27.47
CA ASP A 158 22.22 34.56 28.59
C ASP A 158 21.81 36.02 28.87
N SER A 159 21.58 36.81 27.81
CA SER A 159 21.05 38.17 27.91
C SER A 159 19.61 38.19 28.47
N ALA A 160 18.74 37.30 28.00
CA ALA A 160 17.37 37.16 28.53
C ALA A 160 17.37 36.71 29.99
N ARG A 161 18.25 35.77 30.38
CA ARG A 161 18.40 35.33 31.78
C ARG A 161 18.84 36.49 32.68
N SER A 162 19.82 37.28 32.24
CA SER A 162 20.23 38.50 32.95
C SER A 162 19.06 39.49 33.10
N MET A 163 18.25 39.65 32.05
CA MET A 163 17.05 40.50 32.08
C MET A 163 16.01 39.99 33.08
N THR A 164 15.78 38.68 33.18
CA THR A 164 14.86 38.10 34.19
C THR A 164 15.34 38.31 35.63
N MET A 165 16.66 38.38 35.86
CA MET A 165 17.21 38.68 37.19
C MET A 165 17.11 40.17 37.53
N GLN A 166 17.32 41.05 36.55
CA GLN A 166 17.25 42.51 36.75
C GLN A 166 15.81 43.04 36.84
N PHE A 167 14.88 42.39 36.14
CA PHE A 167 13.48 42.78 36.03
C PHE A 167 12.53 41.58 36.24
N PRO A 168 12.52 40.97 37.44
CA PRO A 168 11.84 39.69 37.68
C PRO A 168 10.32 39.76 37.53
N THR A 169 9.72 40.93 37.64
CA THR A 169 8.27 41.15 37.51
C THR A 169 7.84 41.57 36.10
N HIS A 170 8.77 41.63 35.13
CA HIS A 170 8.48 42.04 33.76
C HIS A 170 8.41 40.82 32.83
N SER A 171 7.28 40.60 32.16
CA SER A 171 7.01 39.38 31.38
C SER A 171 7.94 39.19 30.19
N PHE A 172 8.38 40.26 29.54
CA PHE A 172 9.18 40.20 28.30
C PHE A 172 10.45 39.35 28.43
N GLY A 173 11.26 39.57 29.47
CA GLY A 173 12.51 38.80 29.66
C GLY A 173 12.25 37.30 29.85
N TRP A 174 11.17 36.94 30.56
CA TRP A 174 10.77 35.56 30.76
C TRP A 174 10.22 34.92 29.48
N ALA A 175 9.40 35.64 28.73
CA ALA A 175 8.87 35.18 27.44
C ALA A 175 9.99 34.94 26.43
N THR A 176 10.91 35.90 26.28
CA THR A 176 12.04 35.79 25.37
C THR A 176 13.01 34.69 25.80
N LEU A 177 13.31 34.54 27.10
CA LEU A 177 14.14 33.45 27.60
C LEU A 177 13.54 32.10 27.24
N GLY A 178 12.23 31.91 27.44
CA GLY A 178 11.56 30.68 27.06
C GLY A 178 11.65 30.41 25.55
N VAL A 179 11.37 31.40 24.70
CA VAL A 179 11.37 31.22 23.23
C VAL A 179 12.78 30.85 22.75
N VAL A 180 13.80 31.53 23.27
CA VAL A 180 15.19 31.26 22.91
C VAL A 180 15.62 29.86 23.36
N LEU A 181 15.22 29.43 24.56
CA LEU A 181 15.52 28.08 25.05
C LEU A 181 14.85 27.01 24.18
N GLN A 182 13.64 27.26 23.68
CA GLN A 182 13.00 26.38 22.69
C GLN A 182 13.78 26.32 21.37
N GLN A 183 14.27 27.46 20.85
CA GLN A 183 15.10 27.48 19.64
C GLN A 183 16.42 26.71 19.83
N LEU A 184 16.93 26.63 21.07
CA LEU A 184 18.08 25.81 21.44
C LEU A 184 17.73 24.33 21.70
N GLY A 185 16.46 23.93 21.55
CA GLY A 185 15.99 22.57 21.86
C GLY A 185 15.89 22.24 23.35
N ARG A 186 16.10 23.23 24.23
CA ARG A 186 16.10 23.07 25.70
C ARG A 186 14.69 23.23 26.28
N ASN A 187 13.76 22.38 25.82
CA ASN A 187 12.33 22.51 26.10
C ASN A 187 11.97 22.37 27.59
N GLU A 188 12.65 21.50 28.35
CA GLU A 188 12.44 21.36 29.80
C GLU A 188 12.80 22.65 30.54
N GLU A 189 13.90 23.30 30.14
CA GLU A 189 14.33 24.57 30.75
C GLU A 189 13.44 25.75 30.33
N ALA A 190 12.82 25.68 29.14
CA ALA A 190 11.92 26.71 28.64
C ALA A 190 10.58 26.76 29.41
N LEU A 191 10.19 25.66 30.07
CA LEU A 191 8.88 25.54 30.72
C LEU A 191 8.67 26.57 31.83
N LEU A 192 9.62 26.69 32.76
CA LEU A 192 9.50 27.59 33.91
C LEU A 192 9.46 29.07 33.46
N PRO A 193 10.35 29.55 32.58
CA PRO A 193 10.23 30.89 32.00
C PRO A 193 8.89 31.15 31.30
N MET A 194 8.36 30.17 30.56
CA MET A 194 7.06 30.30 29.89
C MET A 194 5.90 30.38 30.88
N GLN A 195 5.92 29.59 31.94
CA GLN A 195 4.93 29.67 33.01
C GLN A 195 4.99 31.03 33.73
N LYS A 196 6.20 31.54 34.01
CA LYS A 196 6.37 32.87 34.59
C LYS A 196 5.92 33.99 33.66
N ALA A 197 6.17 33.88 32.37
CA ALA A 197 5.68 34.85 31.38
C ALA A 197 4.15 34.94 31.39
N VAL A 198 3.46 33.80 31.45
CA VAL A 198 1.99 33.72 31.52
C VAL A 198 1.45 34.19 32.87
N GLU A 199 2.14 33.91 33.98
CA GLU A 199 1.77 34.41 35.32
C GLU A 199 1.82 35.94 35.39
N LEU A 200 2.86 36.54 34.80
CA LEU A 200 3.06 38.00 34.78
C LEU A 200 2.19 38.71 33.73
N ALA A 201 1.78 38.00 32.67
CA ALA A 201 0.93 38.53 31.59
C ALA A 201 -0.24 37.56 31.25
N PRO A 202 -1.24 37.39 32.13
CA PRO A 202 -2.28 36.37 31.97
C PRO A 202 -3.27 36.62 30.82
N ASN A 203 -3.23 37.81 30.23
CA ASN A 203 -4.04 38.23 29.08
C ASN A 203 -3.21 38.40 27.79
N ASP A 204 -1.98 37.89 27.75
CA ASP A 204 -1.16 37.85 26.54
C ASP A 204 -1.37 36.53 25.79
N ALA A 205 -2.03 36.60 24.62
CA ALA A 205 -2.29 35.42 23.80
C ALA A 205 -1.01 34.76 23.28
N GLN A 206 0.04 35.53 22.99
CA GLN A 206 1.33 35.01 22.50
C GLN A 206 2.05 34.23 23.60
N ALA A 207 2.05 34.74 24.83
CA ALA A 207 2.65 34.04 25.98
C ALA A 207 1.98 32.67 26.22
N HIS A 208 0.63 32.62 26.19
CA HIS A 208 -0.12 31.36 26.30
C HIS A 208 0.15 30.41 25.13
N SER A 209 0.26 30.92 23.90
CA SER A 209 0.60 30.10 22.73
C SER A 209 2.01 29.51 22.82
N ASN A 210 3.00 30.32 23.26
CA ASN A 210 4.38 29.86 23.43
C ASN A 210 4.52 28.82 24.56
N LEU A 211 3.78 29.01 25.67
CA LEU A 211 3.67 27.99 26.72
C LEU A 211 3.05 26.69 26.17
N GLY A 212 1.98 26.81 25.38
CA GLY A 212 1.36 25.68 24.69
C GLY A 212 2.35 24.91 23.81
N ASN A 213 3.16 25.62 23.02
CA ASN A 213 4.20 25.01 22.18
C ASN A 213 5.22 24.24 23.04
N THR A 214 5.68 24.86 24.13
CA THR A 214 6.66 24.22 25.05
C THR A 214 6.09 22.94 25.64
N LEU A 215 4.84 22.98 26.11
CA LEU A 215 4.14 21.82 26.67
C LEU A 215 3.93 20.72 25.63
N SER A 216 3.62 21.09 24.38
CA SER A 216 3.48 20.15 23.26
C SER A 216 4.81 19.43 22.98
N TYR A 217 5.94 20.16 22.89
CA TYR A 217 7.27 19.54 22.74
C TYR A 217 7.67 18.64 23.91
N LEU A 218 7.12 18.85 25.10
CA LEU A 218 7.30 18.00 26.28
C LEU A 218 6.32 16.81 26.34
N GLY A 219 5.44 16.64 25.35
CA GLY A 219 4.42 15.60 25.32
C GLY A 219 3.27 15.82 26.32
N ARG A 220 3.18 17.00 26.96
CA ARG A 220 2.14 17.34 27.93
C ARG A 220 0.92 17.90 27.21
N LEU A 221 0.31 17.07 26.37
CA LEU A 221 -0.69 17.49 25.37
C LEU A 221 -1.92 18.16 26.01
N ASP A 222 -2.46 17.64 27.12
CA ASP A 222 -3.64 18.25 27.79
C ASP A 222 -3.37 19.68 28.28
N GLN A 223 -2.16 19.91 28.80
CA GLN A 223 -1.74 21.23 29.27
C GLN A 223 -1.48 22.17 28.09
N ALA A 224 -0.94 21.63 26.98
CA ALA A 224 -0.74 22.37 25.74
C ALA A 224 -2.09 22.85 25.18
N GLU A 225 -3.09 21.95 25.08
CA GLU A 225 -4.45 22.28 24.66
C GLU A 225 -5.05 23.39 25.53
N ALA A 226 -4.96 23.27 26.86
CA ALA A 226 -5.50 24.28 27.77
C ALA A 226 -4.87 25.66 27.52
N SER A 227 -3.55 25.69 27.28
CA SER A 227 -2.80 26.91 26.99
C SER A 227 -3.21 27.52 25.64
N PHE A 228 -3.32 26.73 24.58
CA PHE A 228 -3.79 27.23 23.28
C PHE A 228 -5.24 27.71 23.31
N ARG A 229 -6.15 26.98 23.98
CA ARG A 229 -7.54 27.44 24.14
C ARG A 229 -7.61 28.74 24.94
N ARG A 230 -6.72 28.95 25.92
CA ARG A 230 -6.61 30.23 26.63
C ARG A 230 -6.11 31.35 25.72
N ALA A 231 -5.09 31.09 24.89
CA ALA A 231 -4.64 32.04 23.86
C ALA A 231 -5.78 32.43 22.90
N LEU A 232 -6.57 31.45 22.45
CA LEU A 232 -7.71 31.67 21.54
C LEU A 232 -8.91 32.35 22.21
N LYS A 233 -9.08 32.22 23.53
CA LYS A 233 -10.07 32.97 24.31
C LYS A 233 -9.71 34.46 24.37
N ILE A 234 -8.41 34.78 24.44
CA ILE A 234 -7.89 36.15 24.44
C ILE A 234 -7.93 36.73 23.01
N ASN A 235 -7.42 35.99 22.02
CA ASN A 235 -7.44 36.39 20.62
C ASN A 235 -8.02 35.26 19.73
N LYS A 236 -9.28 35.41 19.34
CA LYS A 236 -10.00 34.42 18.51
C LYS A 236 -9.46 34.29 17.09
N ASN A 237 -8.76 35.30 16.59
CA ASN A 237 -8.20 35.38 15.24
C ASN A 237 -6.69 35.12 15.23
N PHE A 238 -6.18 34.34 16.18
CA PHE A 238 -4.78 33.95 16.23
C PHE A 238 -4.55 32.67 15.43
N ALA A 239 -4.12 32.80 14.17
CA ALA A 239 -4.01 31.69 13.23
C ALA A 239 -3.01 30.61 13.70
N GLU A 240 -1.85 31.01 14.21
CA GLU A 240 -0.80 30.11 14.69
C GLU A 240 -1.26 29.33 15.94
N ALA A 241 -2.05 29.93 16.83
CA ALA A 241 -2.63 29.20 17.97
C ALA A 241 -3.71 28.19 17.53
N HIS A 242 -4.50 28.48 16.49
CA HIS A 242 -5.40 27.48 15.88
C HIS A 242 -4.62 26.34 15.21
N LEU A 243 -3.54 26.66 14.49
CA LEU A 243 -2.66 25.66 13.87
C LEU A 243 -2.07 24.71 14.92
N ASN A 244 -1.50 25.25 15.99
CA ASN A 244 -0.82 24.45 17.03
C ASN A 244 -1.79 23.69 17.93
N LEU A 245 -2.98 24.26 18.19
CA LEU A 245 -4.06 23.52 18.82
C LEU A 245 -4.51 22.34 17.95
N GLY A 246 -4.64 22.57 16.64
CA GLY A 246 -4.98 21.51 15.68
C GLY A 246 -3.96 20.37 15.69
N ALA A 247 -2.67 20.69 15.72
CA ALA A 247 -1.58 19.71 15.81
C ALA A 247 -1.67 18.88 17.10
N THR A 248 -1.83 19.56 18.23
CA THR A 248 -1.99 18.92 19.55
C THR A 248 -3.21 17.98 19.58
N LEU A 249 -4.34 18.42 19.02
CA LEU A 249 -5.56 17.61 18.95
C LEU A 249 -5.42 16.41 17.99
N HIS A 250 -4.65 16.57 16.91
CA HIS A 250 -4.33 15.46 16.01
C HIS A 250 -3.54 14.37 16.75
N ASP A 251 -2.52 14.77 17.50
CA ASP A 251 -1.67 13.85 18.28
C ASP A 251 -2.46 13.16 19.40
N MET A 252 -3.51 13.80 19.93
CA MET A 252 -4.49 13.19 20.85
C MET A 252 -5.53 12.28 20.15
N GLY A 253 -5.52 12.16 18.82
CA GLY A 253 -6.51 11.40 18.04
C GLY A 253 -7.88 12.09 17.86
N ARG A 254 -8.03 13.36 18.28
CA ARG A 254 -9.27 14.14 18.17
C ARG A 254 -9.39 14.81 16.79
N LEU A 255 -9.41 13.98 15.75
CA LEU A 255 -9.25 14.39 14.35
C LEU A 255 -10.30 15.41 13.86
N THR A 256 -11.56 15.33 14.30
CA THR A 256 -12.61 16.27 13.87
C THR A 256 -12.40 17.67 14.44
N GLU A 257 -11.94 17.77 15.69
CA GLU A 257 -11.61 19.05 16.29
C GLU A 257 -10.32 19.63 15.69
N ALA A 258 -9.33 18.78 15.40
CA ALA A 258 -8.11 19.16 14.69
C ALA A 258 -8.44 19.79 13.33
N GLU A 259 -9.28 19.12 12.51
CA GLU A 259 -9.75 19.65 11.23
C GLU A 259 -10.39 21.04 11.37
N THR A 260 -11.24 21.21 12.39
CA THR A 260 -11.92 22.49 12.65
C THR A 260 -10.91 23.60 12.93
N CYS A 261 -9.89 23.31 13.74
CA CYS A 261 -8.83 24.27 14.06
C CYS A 261 -8.01 24.65 12.82
N TYR A 262 -7.60 23.67 12.00
CA TYR A 262 -6.84 23.96 10.77
C TYR A 262 -7.65 24.78 9.76
N ARG A 263 -8.93 24.45 9.54
CA ARG A 263 -9.81 25.25 8.68
C ARG A 263 -9.94 26.67 9.19
N ARG A 264 -10.00 26.88 10.50
CA ARG A 264 -10.04 28.22 11.09
C ARG A 264 -8.72 28.97 10.89
N ALA A 265 -7.58 28.31 11.08
CA ALA A 265 -6.26 28.88 10.80
C ALA A 265 -6.15 29.33 9.33
N ILE A 266 -6.59 28.49 8.39
CA ILE A 266 -6.62 28.79 6.94
C ILE A 266 -7.57 29.95 6.64
N GLN A 267 -8.74 30.02 7.29
CA GLN A 267 -9.69 31.12 7.09
C GLN A 267 -9.09 32.46 7.54
N ILE A 268 -8.34 32.47 8.64
CA ILE A 268 -7.68 33.68 9.17
C ILE A 268 -6.48 34.05 8.29
N LYS A 269 -5.66 33.07 7.90
CA LYS A 269 -4.44 33.28 7.12
C LYS A 269 -4.31 32.20 6.02
N PRO A 270 -4.86 32.46 4.82
CA PRO A 270 -4.91 31.47 3.73
C PRO A 270 -3.56 30.97 3.23
N GLY A 271 -2.49 31.75 3.43
CA GLY A 271 -1.13 31.44 2.98
C GLY A 271 -0.31 30.56 3.93
N LEU A 272 -0.90 30.00 5.00
CA LEU A 272 -0.21 29.07 5.90
C LEU A 272 -0.08 27.67 5.26
N ALA A 273 1.05 27.40 4.61
CA ALA A 273 1.34 26.09 4.00
C ALA A 273 1.20 24.94 5.01
N ASP A 274 1.77 25.10 6.22
CA ASP A 274 1.66 24.13 7.33
C ASP A 274 0.22 23.80 7.71
N ALA A 275 -0.69 24.78 7.67
CA ALA A 275 -2.09 24.54 7.99
C ALA A 275 -2.78 23.67 6.94
N HIS A 276 -2.46 23.85 5.66
CA HIS A 276 -2.93 22.98 4.58
C HIS A 276 -2.28 21.59 4.65
N TYR A 277 -0.99 21.51 4.94
CA TYR A 277 -0.28 20.24 5.10
C TYR A 277 -0.86 19.40 6.26
N ASN A 278 -1.03 20.01 7.44
CA ASN A 278 -1.56 19.32 8.62
C ASN A 278 -3.06 19.00 8.49
N LEU A 279 -3.83 19.83 7.78
CA LEU A 279 -5.19 19.48 7.36
C LEU A 279 -5.18 18.24 6.45
N GLY A 280 -4.26 18.18 5.49
CA GLY A 280 -4.05 17.02 4.63
C GLY A 280 -3.75 15.74 5.43
N ASN A 281 -2.83 15.81 6.39
CA ASN A 281 -2.51 14.69 7.29
C ASN A 281 -3.75 14.22 8.07
N THR A 282 -4.53 15.16 8.60
CA THR A 282 -5.75 14.86 9.36
C THR A 282 -6.83 14.22 8.49
N LEU A 283 -7.05 14.73 7.28
CA LEU A 283 -8.01 14.18 6.32
C LEU A 283 -7.59 12.79 5.84
N LYS A 284 -6.27 12.55 5.67
CA LYS A 284 -5.71 11.22 5.38
C LYS A 284 -6.02 10.25 6.51
N SER A 285 -5.81 10.62 7.78
CA SER A 285 -6.14 9.80 8.95
C SER A 285 -7.65 9.53 9.09
N GLN A 286 -8.51 10.40 8.55
CA GLN A 286 -9.95 10.18 8.43
C GLN A 286 -10.36 9.39 7.18
N ASN A 287 -9.41 8.88 6.39
CA ASN A 287 -9.62 8.19 5.10
C ASN A 287 -10.34 9.04 4.02
N ARG A 288 -10.27 10.38 4.11
CA ARG A 288 -10.85 11.33 3.14
C ARG A 288 -9.82 11.73 2.09
N LEU A 289 -9.37 10.74 1.32
CA LEU A 289 -8.19 10.84 0.45
C LEU A 289 -8.23 11.99 -0.57
N ALA A 290 -9.37 12.21 -1.25
CA ALA A 290 -9.50 13.30 -2.22
C ALA A 290 -9.39 14.70 -1.59
N ALA A 291 -9.93 14.87 -0.37
CA ALA A 291 -9.82 16.14 0.36
C ALA A 291 -8.39 16.35 0.89
N ALA A 292 -7.72 15.28 1.31
CA ALA A 292 -6.32 15.31 1.70
C ALA A 292 -5.41 15.70 0.52
N GLU A 293 -5.64 15.12 -0.67
CA GLU A 293 -4.94 15.47 -1.90
C GLU A 293 -5.02 16.98 -2.20
N ALA A 294 -6.23 17.54 -2.18
CA ALA A 294 -6.43 18.96 -2.44
C ALA A 294 -5.65 19.85 -1.45
N SER A 295 -5.59 19.43 -0.18
CA SER A 295 -4.87 20.14 0.88
C SER A 295 -3.36 20.08 0.66
N TYR A 296 -2.79 18.91 0.32
CA TYR A 296 -1.36 18.80 0.01
C TYR A 296 -0.96 19.58 -1.24
N ARG A 297 -1.76 19.53 -2.31
CA ARG A 297 -1.51 20.35 -3.51
C ARG A 297 -1.52 21.84 -3.17
N LYS A 298 -2.41 22.27 -2.27
CA LYS A 298 -2.44 23.67 -1.83
C LYS A 298 -1.22 24.04 -0.98
N ALA A 299 -0.78 23.15 -0.09
CA ALA A 299 0.46 23.33 0.66
C ALA A 299 1.66 23.48 -0.28
N LEU A 300 1.79 22.61 -1.30
CA LEU A 300 2.87 22.67 -2.30
C LEU A 300 2.82 23.90 -3.22
N GLN A 301 1.62 24.46 -3.48
CA GLN A 301 1.50 25.74 -4.19
C GLN A 301 2.03 26.91 -3.36
N LEU A 302 1.87 26.86 -2.04
CA LEU A 302 2.33 27.91 -1.12
C LEU A 302 3.82 27.74 -0.80
N GLU A 303 4.28 26.50 -0.68
CA GLU A 303 5.65 26.14 -0.36
C GLU A 303 6.10 24.92 -1.20
N PRO A 304 6.72 25.14 -2.37
CA PRO A 304 7.17 24.07 -3.25
C PRO A 304 8.26 23.17 -2.65
N GLY A 305 8.96 23.58 -1.59
CA GLY A 305 10.03 22.80 -0.96
C GLY A 305 9.57 21.76 0.07
N LEU A 306 8.26 21.65 0.32
CA LEU A 306 7.72 20.85 1.41
C LEU A 306 7.74 19.34 1.10
N ILE A 307 8.88 18.69 1.32
CA ILE A 307 9.12 17.25 1.01
C ILE A 307 8.05 16.34 1.63
N GLY A 308 7.65 16.59 2.88
CA GLY A 308 6.61 15.80 3.55
C GLY A 308 5.27 15.83 2.83
N ALA A 309 4.91 16.94 2.17
CA ALA A 309 3.70 17.04 1.37
C ALA A 309 3.81 16.24 0.06
N TYR A 310 4.99 16.24 -0.59
CA TYR A 310 5.24 15.36 -1.73
C TYR A 310 5.15 13.88 -1.37
N SER A 311 5.81 13.45 -0.28
CA SER A 311 5.75 12.06 0.19
C SER A 311 4.31 11.61 0.40
N ASN A 312 3.53 12.38 1.18
CA ASN A 312 2.15 12.05 1.48
C ASN A 312 1.22 12.12 0.25
N LEU A 313 1.43 13.07 -0.65
CA LEU A 313 0.68 13.17 -1.91
C LEU A 313 0.97 11.96 -2.81
N GLY A 314 2.23 11.55 -2.93
CA GLY A 314 2.62 10.36 -3.70
C GLY A 314 1.94 9.09 -3.20
N VAL A 315 1.92 8.86 -1.88
CA VAL A 315 1.23 7.72 -1.25
C VAL A 315 -0.29 7.77 -1.49
N ILE A 316 -0.92 8.94 -1.41
CA ILE A 316 -2.36 9.07 -1.71
C ILE A 316 -2.64 8.76 -3.18
N LEU A 317 -1.85 9.32 -4.09
CA LEU A 317 -2.03 9.08 -5.54
C LEU A 317 -1.86 7.60 -5.87
N GLN A 318 -0.87 6.93 -5.25
CA GLN A 318 -0.69 5.49 -5.35
C GLN A 318 -1.92 4.72 -4.83
N THR A 319 -2.43 5.08 -3.65
CA THR A 319 -3.64 4.46 -3.06
C THR A 319 -4.88 4.64 -3.94
N LEU A 320 -4.97 5.77 -4.66
CA LEU A 320 -6.03 6.06 -5.62
C LEU A 320 -5.81 5.42 -7.01
N GLY A 321 -4.71 4.68 -7.20
CA GLY A 321 -4.35 4.06 -8.49
C GLY A 321 -3.84 5.05 -9.55
N ARG A 322 -3.58 6.32 -9.19
CA ARG A 322 -3.05 7.36 -10.08
C ARG A 322 -1.52 7.31 -10.10
N LEU A 323 -0.99 6.17 -10.54
CA LEU A 323 0.43 5.83 -10.42
C LEU A 323 1.34 6.82 -11.16
N ASP A 324 1.01 7.23 -12.39
CA ASP A 324 1.84 8.15 -13.18
C ASP A 324 2.01 9.52 -12.49
N GLU A 325 0.93 10.00 -11.86
CA GLU A 325 0.98 11.24 -11.09
C GLU A 325 1.78 11.06 -9.79
N ALA A 326 1.71 9.89 -9.16
CA ALA A 326 2.51 9.58 -7.98
C ALA A 326 4.01 9.63 -8.31
N GLU A 327 4.44 8.98 -9.39
CA GLU A 327 5.83 9.04 -9.87
C GLU A 327 6.26 10.48 -10.14
N THR A 328 5.47 11.23 -10.92
CA THR A 328 5.79 12.63 -11.26
C THR A 328 5.96 13.47 -10.00
N THR A 329 5.04 13.31 -9.04
CA THR A 329 5.05 14.00 -7.75
C THR A 329 6.32 13.68 -6.96
N LEU A 330 6.68 12.40 -6.85
CA LEU A 330 7.85 11.95 -6.09
C LEU A 330 9.17 12.34 -6.77
N ARG A 331 9.26 12.30 -8.10
CA ARG A 331 10.44 12.78 -8.86
C ARG A 331 10.64 14.29 -8.70
N ASN A 332 9.57 15.06 -8.66
CA ASN A 332 9.66 16.50 -8.39
C ASN A 332 10.23 16.78 -6.99
N ALA A 333 9.87 15.98 -5.98
CA ALA A 333 10.42 16.11 -4.64
C ALA A 333 11.94 15.95 -4.59
N LEU A 334 12.50 15.05 -5.42
CA LEU A 334 13.95 14.83 -5.53
C LEU A 334 14.71 16.03 -6.12
N GLN A 335 14.03 16.96 -6.81
CA GLN A 335 14.66 18.20 -7.27
C GLN A 335 14.94 19.16 -6.10
N PHE A 336 14.12 19.11 -5.05
CA PHE A 336 14.29 19.92 -3.84
C PHE A 336 15.18 19.24 -2.80
N ASN A 337 15.07 17.90 -2.68
CA ASN A 337 15.92 17.10 -1.79
C ASN A 337 16.38 15.79 -2.48
N PRO A 338 17.56 15.79 -3.12
CA PRO A 338 18.09 14.61 -3.78
C PRO A 338 18.44 13.44 -2.84
N ASN A 339 18.61 13.69 -1.54
CA ASN A 339 19.03 12.68 -0.55
C ASN A 339 17.89 12.29 0.40
N SER A 340 16.67 12.14 -0.14
CA SER A 340 15.50 11.78 0.65
C SER A 340 15.21 10.28 0.59
N LEU A 341 15.54 9.57 1.68
CA LEU A 341 15.26 8.14 1.84
C LEU A 341 13.77 7.81 1.67
N GLU A 342 12.89 8.64 2.25
CA GLU A 342 11.43 8.43 2.18
C GLU A 342 10.91 8.52 0.73
N ILE A 343 11.40 9.50 -0.03
CA ILE A 343 10.97 9.70 -1.42
C ILE A 343 11.45 8.55 -2.31
N TYR A 344 12.70 8.09 -2.17
CA TYR A 344 13.19 6.93 -2.91
C TYR A 344 12.39 5.66 -2.58
N SER A 345 12.07 5.44 -1.31
CA SER A 345 11.22 4.31 -0.89
C SER A 345 9.82 4.38 -1.51
N ASN A 346 9.17 5.53 -1.44
CA ASN A 346 7.81 5.71 -2.00
C ASN A 346 7.81 5.63 -3.53
N LEU A 347 8.86 6.13 -4.19
CA LEU A 347 9.01 6.04 -5.64
C LEU A 347 9.22 4.58 -6.07
N GLY A 348 10.06 3.84 -5.36
CA GLY A 348 10.22 2.40 -5.55
C GLY A 348 8.89 1.65 -5.41
N SER A 349 8.07 2.01 -4.42
CA SER A 349 6.76 1.40 -4.23
C SER A 349 5.77 1.72 -5.36
N ALA A 350 5.71 2.98 -5.81
CA ALA A 350 4.86 3.36 -6.93
C ALA A 350 5.27 2.67 -8.25
N LEU A 351 6.57 2.59 -8.52
CA LEU A 351 7.12 1.88 -9.70
C LEU A 351 6.86 0.38 -9.65
N HIS A 352 6.93 -0.21 -8.45
CA HIS A 352 6.58 -1.61 -8.24
C HIS A 352 5.11 -1.87 -8.59
N ASP A 353 4.19 -1.02 -8.13
CA ASP A 353 2.75 -1.14 -8.44
C ASP A 353 2.44 -0.91 -9.94
N MET A 354 3.28 -0.16 -10.65
CA MET A 354 3.22 -0.02 -12.12
C MET A 354 3.73 -1.26 -12.88
N GLY A 355 4.36 -2.22 -12.19
CA GLY A 355 5.07 -3.34 -12.81
C GLY A 355 6.43 -2.97 -13.41
N ARG A 356 6.96 -1.76 -13.15
CA ARG A 356 8.30 -1.32 -13.56
C ARG A 356 9.34 -1.78 -12.55
N LEU A 357 9.44 -3.10 -12.39
CA LEU A 357 10.15 -3.75 -11.28
C LEU A 357 11.66 -3.43 -11.24
N ASP A 358 12.32 -3.35 -12.39
CA ASP A 358 13.75 -3.00 -12.45
C ASP A 358 14.03 -1.58 -11.98
N GLU A 359 13.17 -0.63 -12.31
CA GLU A 359 13.29 0.75 -11.85
C GLU A 359 12.98 0.85 -10.35
N ALA A 360 11.96 0.13 -9.88
CA ALA A 360 11.64 0.04 -8.46
C ALA A 360 12.84 -0.45 -7.63
N ARG A 361 13.51 -1.52 -8.10
CA ARG A 361 14.75 -2.03 -7.49
C ARG A 361 15.81 -0.93 -7.36
N ILE A 362 16.08 -0.20 -8.43
CA ILE A 362 17.10 0.87 -8.45
C ILE A 362 16.77 1.95 -7.42
N GLU A 363 15.52 2.37 -7.32
CA GLU A 363 15.14 3.41 -6.34
C GLU A 363 15.22 2.90 -4.89
N TYR A 364 14.86 1.64 -4.62
CA TYR A 364 15.11 1.03 -3.30
C TYR A 364 16.60 0.92 -2.96
N GLU A 365 17.45 0.56 -3.93
CA GLU A 365 18.90 0.51 -3.74
C GLU A 365 19.47 1.89 -3.39
N LYS A 366 19.00 2.97 -4.04
CA LYS A 366 19.38 4.35 -3.65
C LYS A 366 18.93 4.69 -2.23
N ALA A 367 17.72 4.31 -1.84
CA ALA A 367 17.26 4.52 -0.46
C ALA A 367 18.16 3.78 0.56
N LEU A 368 18.61 2.57 0.23
CA LEU A 368 19.50 1.77 1.07
C LEU A 368 20.95 2.27 1.06
N GLN A 369 21.40 3.00 0.04
CA GLN A 369 22.68 3.72 0.09
C GLN A 369 22.67 4.81 1.18
N LEU A 370 21.51 5.44 1.43
CA LEU A 370 21.35 6.43 2.49
C LEU A 370 21.22 5.78 3.88
N LYS A 371 20.56 4.62 3.98
CA LYS A 371 20.43 3.83 5.22
C LYS A 371 20.42 2.33 4.92
N PRO A 372 21.58 1.64 5.03
CA PRO A 372 21.71 0.24 4.64
C PRO A 372 20.83 -0.75 5.42
N ASP A 373 20.58 -0.46 6.71
CA ASP A 373 19.87 -1.37 7.63
C ASP A 373 18.38 -0.99 7.80
N HIS A 374 17.74 -0.43 6.77
CA HIS A 374 16.31 -0.11 6.83
C HIS A 374 15.45 -1.34 6.49
N ALA A 375 14.93 -2.01 7.53
CA ALA A 375 14.23 -3.29 7.40
C ALA A 375 13.04 -3.25 6.42
N GLU A 376 12.18 -2.23 6.47
CA GLU A 376 11.02 -2.10 5.58
C GLU A 376 11.44 -1.97 4.10
N ILE A 377 12.48 -1.19 3.80
CA ILE A 377 12.99 -1.01 2.44
C ILE A 377 13.67 -2.29 1.94
N LEU A 378 14.47 -2.95 2.78
CA LEU A 378 15.06 -4.27 2.46
C LEU A 378 13.98 -5.31 2.16
N SER A 379 12.87 -5.30 2.90
CA SER A 379 11.74 -6.19 2.63
C SER A 379 11.04 -5.85 1.31
N ASN A 380 10.86 -4.56 0.98
CA ASN A 380 10.24 -4.14 -0.28
C ASN A 380 11.13 -4.42 -1.49
N LEU A 381 12.45 -4.25 -1.34
CA LEU A 381 13.44 -4.70 -2.32
C LEU A 381 13.37 -6.23 -2.50
N GLY A 382 13.25 -6.98 -1.40
CA GLY A 382 13.05 -8.43 -1.44
C GLY A 382 11.81 -8.84 -2.23
N ASN A 383 10.67 -8.17 -2.02
CA ASN A 383 9.43 -8.42 -2.77
C ASN A 383 9.65 -8.13 -4.27
N THR A 384 10.34 -7.03 -4.59
CA THR A 384 10.59 -6.64 -5.98
C THR A 384 11.53 -7.63 -6.68
N LEU A 385 12.59 -8.08 -6.01
CA LEU A 385 13.50 -9.10 -6.53
C LEU A 385 12.80 -10.45 -6.71
N HIS A 386 11.90 -10.80 -5.80
CA HIS A 386 11.06 -12.00 -5.91
C HIS A 386 10.19 -11.94 -7.17
N ASP A 387 9.50 -10.82 -7.41
CA ASP A 387 8.64 -10.66 -8.59
C ASP A 387 9.41 -10.60 -9.92
N ILE A 388 10.67 -10.13 -9.91
CA ILE A 388 11.59 -10.23 -11.06
C ILE A 388 12.04 -11.69 -11.30
N GLY A 389 11.96 -12.55 -10.29
CA GLY A 389 12.45 -13.93 -10.33
C GLY A 389 13.91 -14.10 -9.86
N ARG A 390 14.53 -13.05 -9.28
CA ARG A 390 15.88 -13.10 -8.69
C ARG A 390 15.81 -13.62 -7.25
N LEU A 391 15.34 -14.85 -7.11
CA LEU A 391 14.96 -15.44 -5.80
C LEU A 391 16.12 -15.42 -4.79
N ALA A 392 17.35 -15.73 -5.21
CA ALA A 392 18.52 -15.77 -4.31
C ALA A 392 18.83 -14.40 -3.68
N GLU A 393 18.69 -13.33 -4.47
CA GLU A 393 18.87 -11.97 -3.98
C GLU A 393 17.70 -11.50 -3.11
N ALA A 394 16.47 -11.95 -3.43
CA ALA A 394 15.31 -11.73 -2.59
C ALA A 394 15.52 -12.35 -1.18
N GLU A 395 15.96 -13.61 -1.10
CA GLU A 395 16.32 -14.26 0.17
C GLU A 395 17.36 -13.45 0.95
N ALA A 396 18.45 -13.02 0.28
CA ALA A 396 19.50 -12.23 0.91
C ALA A 396 18.96 -10.90 1.47
N SER A 397 18.06 -10.24 0.73
CA SER A 397 17.42 -9.00 1.17
C SER A 397 16.54 -9.20 2.40
N TYR A 398 15.69 -10.24 2.43
CA TYR A 398 14.87 -10.55 3.61
C TYR A 398 15.71 -10.93 4.82
N ARG A 399 16.79 -11.71 4.66
CA ARG A 399 17.67 -12.06 5.77
C ARG A 399 18.36 -10.82 6.37
N LYS A 400 18.74 -9.84 5.55
CA LYS A 400 19.24 -8.54 6.03
C LYS A 400 18.13 -7.77 6.76
N ALA A 401 16.91 -7.74 6.22
CA ALA A 401 15.77 -7.09 6.88
C ALA A 401 15.52 -7.68 8.28
N LEU A 402 15.59 -9.01 8.41
CA LEU A 402 15.42 -9.73 9.67
C LEU A 402 16.61 -9.56 10.63
N SER A 403 17.82 -9.34 10.11
CA SER A 403 18.98 -8.98 10.93
C SER A 403 18.83 -7.58 11.53
N ALA A 404 18.27 -6.64 10.77
CA ALA A 404 17.99 -5.29 11.25
C ALA A 404 16.76 -5.23 12.19
N LYS A 405 15.76 -6.08 11.94
CA LYS A 405 14.50 -6.15 12.71
C LYS A 405 14.05 -7.62 12.89
N PRO A 406 14.49 -8.29 13.96
CA PRO A 406 14.21 -9.72 14.18
C PRO A 406 12.73 -10.08 14.36
N ASP A 407 11.90 -9.14 14.83
CA ASP A 407 10.46 -9.33 15.04
C ASP A 407 9.61 -9.01 13.79
N TYR A 408 10.23 -8.87 12.62
CA TYR A 408 9.54 -8.49 11.38
C TYR A 408 8.82 -9.68 10.72
N TYR A 409 7.70 -10.11 11.32
CA TYR A 409 6.94 -11.29 10.88
C TYR A 409 6.49 -11.26 9.40
N GLN A 410 6.23 -10.08 8.82
CA GLN A 410 5.91 -9.96 7.40
C GLN A 410 7.10 -10.35 6.52
N ALA A 411 8.33 -9.94 6.88
CA ALA A 411 9.55 -10.32 6.17
C ALA A 411 9.85 -11.83 6.32
N LEU A 412 9.58 -12.43 7.49
CA LEU A 412 9.64 -13.89 7.66
C LEU A 412 8.68 -14.61 6.72
N SER A 413 7.43 -14.17 6.64
CA SER A 413 6.46 -14.78 5.73
C SER A 413 6.84 -14.60 4.25
N ASN A 414 7.42 -13.47 3.86
CA ASN A 414 7.86 -13.26 2.48
C ASN A 414 9.13 -14.06 2.15
N LEU A 415 10.05 -14.22 3.12
CA LEU A 415 11.16 -15.16 3.03
C LEU A 415 10.66 -16.59 2.85
N GLY A 416 9.65 -17.00 3.64
CA GLY A 416 9.02 -18.31 3.52
C GLY A 416 8.47 -18.59 2.12
N ASN A 417 7.79 -17.61 1.50
CA ASN A 417 7.32 -17.75 0.11
C ASN A 417 8.49 -17.90 -0.88
N THR A 418 9.53 -17.10 -0.71
CA THR A 418 10.72 -17.17 -1.57
C THR A 418 11.42 -18.52 -1.45
N LEU A 419 11.54 -19.06 -0.24
CA LEU A 419 12.10 -20.38 0.01
C LEU A 419 11.22 -21.49 -0.56
N GLN A 420 9.90 -21.35 -0.47
CA GLN A 420 8.94 -22.25 -1.10
C GLN A 420 9.19 -22.30 -2.61
N ASP A 421 9.31 -21.15 -3.28
CA ASP A 421 9.58 -21.06 -4.72
C ASP A 421 10.98 -21.56 -5.12
N MET A 422 11.93 -21.60 -4.19
CA MET A 422 13.22 -22.28 -4.38
C MET A 422 13.15 -23.80 -4.16
N GLY A 423 12.01 -24.33 -3.71
CA GLY A 423 11.84 -25.73 -3.35
C GLY A 423 12.38 -26.10 -1.95
N ARG A 424 12.78 -25.11 -1.13
CA ARG A 424 13.25 -25.30 0.26
C ARG A 424 12.06 -25.32 1.22
N LEU A 425 11.24 -26.35 1.11
CA LEU A 425 9.91 -26.43 1.73
C LEU A 425 9.95 -26.44 3.27
N ASP A 426 10.88 -27.18 3.88
CA ASP A 426 10.99 -27.24 5.34
C ASP A 426 11.42 -25.86 5.91
N ASP A 427 12.43 -25.22 5.31
CA ASP A 427 12.85 -23.88 5.69
C ASP A 427 11.71 -22.85 5.53
N ALA A 428 10.90 -22.99 4.48
CA ALA A 428 9.72 -22.15 4.25
C ALA A 428 8.69 -22.32 5.37
N MET A 429 8.38 -23.57 5.75
CA MET A 429 7.46 -23.88 6.83
C MET A 429 7.94 -23.34 8.17
N ASP A 430 9.24 -23.42 8.45
CA ASP A 430 9.83 -22.86 9.66
C ASP A 430 9.74 -21.33 9.70
N CYS A 431 9.94 -20.65 8.57
CA CYS A 431 9.72 -19.20 8.47
C CYS A 431 8.25 -18.84 8.76
N PHE A 432 7.28 -19.60 8.23
CA PHE A 432 5.86 -19.36 8.51
C PHE A 432 5.52 -19.60 9.98
N ARG A 433 6.07 -20.65 10.61
CA ARG A 433 5.88 -20.91 12.04
C ARG A 433 6.44 -19.78 12.90
N GLN A 434 7.66 -19.32 12.64
CA GLN A 434 8.26 -18.19 13.35
C GLN A 434 7.44 -16.90 13.17
N ALA A 435 6.93 -16.64 11.97
CA ALA A 435 6.03 -15.51 11.74
C ALA A 435 4.75 -15.60 12.58
N LEU A 436 4.21 -16.81 12.77
CA LEU A 436 3.02 -17.07 13.59
C LEU A 436 3.31 -17.09 15.10
N GLU A 437 4.55 -17.36 15.53
CA GLU A 437 4.97 -17.18 16.92
C GLU A 437 4.99 -15.70 17.30
N LEU A 438 5.48 -14.84 16.40
CA LEU A 438 5.50 -13.39 16.57
C LEU A 438 4.11 -12.75 16.43
N ASN A 439 3.30 -13.25 15.50
CA ASN A 439 1.92 -12.79 15.28
C ASN A 439 0.97 -13.97 14.97
N PRO A 440 0.33 -14.56 16.00
CA PRO A 440 -0.57 -15.71 15.84
C PRO A 440 -1.77 -15.48 14.92
N ASP A 441 -2.22 -14.22 14.78
CA ASP A 441 -3.39 -13.80 14.00
C ASP A 441 -3.07 -13.49 12.54
N TYR A 442 -1.82 -13.69 12.11
CA TYR A 442 -1.38 -13.42 10.75
C TYR A 442 -1.83 -14.50 9.76
N LEU A 443 -3.09 -14.38 9.33
CA LEU A 443 -3.77 -15.33 8.44
C LEU A 443 -3.00 -15.61 7.14
N LYS A 444 -2.24 -14.65 6.59
CA LYS A 444 -1.44 -14.86 5.37
C LYS A 444 -0.36 -15.92 5.59
N ALA A 445 0.45 -15.81 6.65
CA ALA A 445 1.46 -16.82 6.97
C ALA A 445 0.83 -18.19 7.27
N ARG A 446 -0.34 -18.21 7.92
CA ARG A 446 -1.04 -19.48 8.21
C ARG A 446 -1.59 -20.15 6.95
N SER A 447 -2.17 -19.40 6.01
CA SER A 447 -2.53 -19.92 4.68
C SER A 447 -1.31 -20.49 3.96
N ASN A 448 -0.17 -19.79 4.00
CA ASN A 448 1.04 -20.24 3.32
C ASN A 448 1.63 -21.50 3.96
N LEU A 449 1.58 -21.62 5.29
CA LEU A 449 1.91 -22.86 6.00
C LEU A 449 0.99 -24.01 5.58
N LEU A 450 -0.33 -23.78 5.56
CA LEU A 450 -1.32 -24.78 5.12
C LEU A 450 -1.08 -25.21 3.67
N PHE A 451 -0.72 -24.28 2.79
CA PHE A 451 -0.34 -24.60 1.43
C PHE A 451 0.94 -25.47 1.40
N SER A 452 2.02 -25.07 2.09
CA SER A 452 3.27 -25.84 2.16
C SER A 452 3.11 -27.24 2.72
N LEU A 453 2.23 -27.43 3.71
CA LEU A 453 1.97 -28.73 4.33
C LEU A 453 1.49 -29.79 3.34
N ASN A 454 0.94 -29.38 2.19
CA ASN A 454 0.51 -30.28 1.14
C ASN A 454 1.64 -30.79 0.24
N HIS A 455 2.84 -30.21 0.32
CA HIS A 455 4.01 -30.65 -0.44
C HIS A 455 4.82 -31.77 0.27
N SER A 456 4.39 -32.18 1.46
CA SER A 456 5.09 -33.19 2.26
C SER A 456 4.14 -34.14 3.00
N PHE A 457 4.55 -35.41 3.13
CA PHE A 457 3.87 -36.38 3.99
C PHE A 457 4.40 -36.38 5.43
N SER A 458 5.37 -35.52 5.78
CA SER A 458 6.02 -35.52 7.11
C SER A 458 5.08 -35.21 8.28
N HIS A 459 3.93 -34.59 8.02
CA HIS A 459 2.94 -34.24 9.05
C HIS A 459 1.68 -35.04 8.80
N PRO A 460 1.06 -35.70 9.79
CA PRO A 460 -0.14 -36.51 9.60
C PRO A 460 -1.39 -35.65 9.33
N PRO A 461 -2.46 -36.19 8.72
CA PRO A 461 -3.64 -35.41 8.36
C PRO A 461 -4.29 -34.64 9.51
N GLU A 462 -4.24 -35.18 10.73
CA GLU A 462 -4.78 -34.56 11.94
C GLU A 462 -4.07 -33.25 12.30
N TYR A 463 -2.76 -33.17 12.06
CA TYR A 463 -1.98 -31.95 12.24
C TYR A 463 -2.41 -30.88 11.24
N CYS A 464 -2.55 -31.24 9.96
CA CYS A 464 -2.99 -30.33 8.91
C CYS A 464 -4.40 -29.79 9.20
N LEU A 465 -5.31 -30.66 9.62
CA LEU A 465 -6.66 -30.27 10.03
C LEU A 465 -6.67 -29.35 11.25
N ALA A 466 -5.80 -29.59 12.24
CA ALA A 466 -5.68 -28.72 13.41
C ALA A 466 -5.22 -27.31 13.02
N GLU A 467 -4.25 -27.18 12.10
CA GLU A 467 -3.82 -25.89 11.57
C GLU A 467 -4.93 -25.18 10.78
N ALA A 468 -5.69 -25.92 9.98
CA ALA A 468 -6.82 -25.37 9.23
C ALA A 468 -7.91 -24.87 10.19
N ARG A 469 -8.25 -25.64 11.22
CA ARG A 469 -9.21 -25.21 12.27
C ARG A 469 -8.75 -23.95 12.99
N ARG A 470 -7.45 -23.82 13.30
CA ARG A 470 -6.88 -22.59 13.90
C ARG A 470 -7.07 -21.40 12.96
N TYR A 471 -6.82 -21.56 11.67
CA TYR A 471 -7.12 -20.53 10.67
C TYR A 471 -8.58 -20.12 10.72
N GLY A 472 -9.50 -21.09 10.65
CA GLY A 472 -10.93 -20.84 10.68
C GLY A 472 -11.38 -20.11 11.94
N GLN A 473 -10.85 -20.49 13.10
CA GLN A 473 -11.13 -19.83 14.39
C GLN A 473 -10.70 -18.36 14.39
N ILE A 474 -9.50 -18.05 13.90
CA ILE A 474 -9.00 -16.66 13.81
C ILE A 474 -9.84 -15.85 12.82
N ALA A 475 -10.17 -16.42 11.65
CA ALA A 475 -11.06 -15.78 10.69
C ALA A 475 -12.44 -15.49 11.30
N SER A 476 -13.01 -16.47 11.98
CA SER A 476 -14.28 -16.39 12.72
C SER A 476 -14.28 -15.33 13.82
N ALA A 477 -13.15 -15.12 14.51
CA ALA A 477 -13.02 -14.17 15.61
C ALA A 477 -13.02 -12.70 15.14
N LYS A 478 -12.65 -12.45 13.88
CA LYS A 478 -12.64 -11.11 13.27
C LYS A 478 -14.02 -10.66 12.76
N VAL A 479 -15.03 -11.54 12.83
CA VAL A 479 -16.38 -11.25 12.35
C VAL A 479 -17.16 -10.48 13.41
N GLY A 480 -17.61 -9.26 13.07
CA GLY A 480 -18.40 -8.43 13.99
C GLY A 480 -19.80 -9.03 14.27
N LYS A 481 -20.53 -9.41 13.21
CA LYS A 481 -21.84 -10.08 13.34
C LYS A 481 -22.10 -11.01 12.16
N ARG A 482 -22.24 -12.30 12.44
CA ARG A 482 -22.59 -13.31 11.44
C ARG A 482 -24.04 -13.17 10.98
N TYR A 483 -24.29 -13.43 9.71
CA TYR A 483 -25.63 -13.55 9.19
C TYR A 483 -26.25 -14.89 9.62
N THR A 484 -27.46 -14.86 10.17
CA THR A 484 -28.22 -16.04 10.57
C THR A 484 -29.60 -16.11 9.90
N LYS A 485 -29.92 -15.09 9.10
CA LYS A 485 -31.16 -14.97 8.33
C LYS A 485 -30.83 -14.44 6.94
N TRP A 486 -31.40 -15.09 5.93
CA TRP A 486 -31.18 -14.78 4.53
C TRP A 486 -32.52 -14.52 3.86
N ALA A 487 -32.65 -13.39 3.17
CA ALA A 487 -33.85 -13.00 2.45
C ALA A 487 -33.89 -13.65 1.05
N VAL A 488 -33.68 -14.96 1.01
CA VAL A 488 -33.66 -15.78 -0.21
C VAL A 488 -35.01 -16.46 -0.41
N ASP A 489 -35.35 -16.76 -1.67
CA ASP A 489 -36.53 -17.58 -1.96
C ASP A 489 -36.24 -19.01 -1.52
N LYS A 490 -37.19 -19.60 -0.80
CA LYS A 490 -37.11 -20.95 -0.24
C LYS A 490 -37.43 -22.02 -1.29
N ARG A 491 -38.12 -21.64 -2.37
CA ARG A 491 -38.44 -22.50 -3.52
C ARG A 491 -38.12 -21.75 -4.83
N PRO A 492 -36.84 -21.43 -5.06
CA PRO A 492 -36.46 -20.62 -6.20
C PRO A 492 -36.76 -21.36 -7.51
N GLN A 493 -37.17 -20.65 -8.56
CA GLN A 493 -37.20 -21.20 -9.93
C GLN A 493 -35.79 -21.37 -10.51
N ARG A 494 -34.86 -20.49 -10.11
CA ARG A 494 -33.44 -20.57 -10.46
C ARG A 494 -32.57 -20.39 -9.23
N LEU A 495 -31.60 -21.27 -9.04
CA LEU A 495 -30.67 -21.18 -7.93
C LEU A 495 -29.58 -20.14 -8.21
N ARG A 496 -29.48 -19.12 -7.38
CA ARG A 496 -28.45 -18.07 -7.50
C ARG A 496 -27.15 -18.54 -6.84
N ILE A 497 -26.12 -18.76 -7.66
CA ILE A 497 -24.82 -19.28 -7.26
C ILE A 497 -23.79 -18.16 -7.44
N GLY A 498 -23.14 -17.77 -6.35
CA GLY A 498 -22.06 -16.80 -6.34
C GLY A 498 -20.70 -17.50 -6.34
N PHE A 499 -19.84 -17.20 -7.30
CA PHE A 499 -18.46 -17.70 -7.34
C PHE A 499 -17.47 -16.62 -6.88
N VAL A 500 -16.67 -16.92 -5.87
CA VAL A 500 -15.63 -16.02 -5.33
C VAL A 500 -14.27 -16.54 -5.74
N SER A 501 -13.49 -15.76 -6.50
CA SER A 501 -12.17 -16.20 -6.96
C SER A 501 -11.22 -15.05 -7.33
N ALA A 502 -9.94 -15.29 -7.14
CA ALA A 502 -8.86 -14.48 -7.71
C ALA A 502 -8.54 -14.85 -9.17
N ASP A 503 -9.06 -15.97 -9.65
CA ASP A 503 -8.48 -16.70 -10.77
C ASP A 503 -9.43 -16.86 -11.95
N PHE A 504 -10.35 -15.91 -12.13
CA PHE A 504 -11.18 -15.76 -13.33
C PHE A 504 -10.36 -15.24 -14.53
N ARG A 505 -9.29 -15.93 -14.89
CA ARG A 505 -8.25 -15.55 -15.87
C ARG A 505 -7.51 -16.79 -16.37
N ASN A 506 -6.49 -16.63 -17.22
CA ASN A 506 -5.57 -17.70 -17.62
C ASN A 506 -4.83 -18.25 -16.40
N HIS A 507 -5.46 -19.23 -15.78
CA HIS A 507 -5.07 -19.90 -14.54
C HIS A 507 -5.76 -21.26 -14.51
N PRO A 508 -5.21 -22.30 -13.84
CA PRO A 508 -5.87 -23.59 -13.69
C PRO A 508 -7.37 -23.51 -13.36
N VAL A 509 -7.78 -22.70 -12.39
CA VAL A 509 -9.20 -22.48 -12.06
C VAL A 509 -10.01 -22.07 -13.29
N GLY A 510 -9.54 -21.09 -14.07
CA GLY A 510 -10.19 -20.67 -15.31
C GLY A 510 -10.31 -21.81 -16.33
N TYR A 511 -9.25 -22.61 -16.52
CA TYR A 511 -9.27 -23.74 -17.46
C TYR A 511 -10.24 -24.86 -17.07
N PHE A 512 -10.46 -25.07 -15.77
CA PHE A 512 -11.44 -26.04 -15.28
C PHE A 512 -12.86 -25.50 -15.18
N LEU A 513 -13.03 -24.18 -15.34
CA LEU A 513 -14.31 -23.50 -15.16
C LEU A 513 -14.95 -23.09 -16.50
N GLU A 514 -14.16 -22.72 -17.50
CA GLU A 514 -14.63 -22.11 -18.75
C GLU A 514 -15.75 -22.89 -19.44
N ASN A 515 -15.55 -24.17 -19.75
CA ASN A 515 -16.57 -24.97 -20.43
C ASN A 515 -17.74 -25.34 -19.50
N VAL A 516 -17.49 -25.45 -18.19
CA VAL A 516 -18.54 -25.73 -17.20
C VAL A 516 -19.52 -24.55 -17.12
N LEU A 517 -19.02 -23.32 -17.09
CA LEU A 517 -19.86 -22.11 -17.08
C LEU A 517 -20.73 -22.01 -18.34
N ALA A 518 -20.16 -22.33 -19.50
CA ALA A 518 -20.90 -22.32 -20.76
C ALA A 518 -22.12 -23.25 -20.71
N GLN A 519 -21.97 -24.43 -20.13
CA GLN A 519 -23.07 -25.38 -19.98
C GLN A 519 -24.06 -24.93 -18.89
N LEU A 520 -23.56 -24.54 -17.70
CA LEU A 520 -24.41 -24.10 -16.59
C LEU A 520 -25.26 -22.87 -16.92
N ALA A 521 -24.78 -21.96 -17.77
CA ALA A 521 -25.53 -20.77 -18.18
C ALA A 521 -26.86 -21.10 -18.89
N SER A 522 -27.01 -22.33 -19.41
CA SER A 522 -28.22 -22.83 -20.07
C SER A 522 -29.20 -23.59 -19.15
N THR A 523 -28.87 -23.72 -17.86
CA THR A 523 -29.60 -24.55 -16.89
C THR A 523 -30.46 -23.74 -15.92
N ALA A 524 -31.04 -24.38 -14.88
CA ALA A 524 -31.89 -23.74 -13.89
C ALA A 524 -31.09 -23.00 -12.78
N VAL A 525 -29.90 -22.50 -13.09
CA VAL A 525 -29.06 -21.71 -12.17
C VAL A 525 -28.82 -20.30 -12.71
N GLU A 526 -28.59 -19.34 -11.83
CA GLU A 526 -28.12 -17.99 -12.15
C GLU A 526 -26.70 -17.84 -11.57
N LEU A 527 -25.73 -17.48 -12.42
CA LEU A 527 -24.32 -17.40 -12.03
C LEU A 527 -23.90 -15.95 -11.78
N ILE A 528 -23.30 -15.67 -10.63
CA ILE A 528 -22.77 -14.35 -10.26
C ILE A 528 -21.28 -14.48 -9.95
N ALA A 529 -20.44 -13.63 -10.55
CA ALA A 529 -19.00 -13.61 -10.31
C ALA A 529 -18.61 -12.53 -9.30
N TYR A 530 -17.78 -12.91 -8.33
CA TYR A 530 -17.17 -12.05 -7.33
C TYR A 530 -15.63 -12.11 -7.42
N PRO A 531 -15.00 -11.41 -8.38
CA PRO A 531 -13.54 -11.43 -8.53
C PRO A 531 -12.84 -10.75 -7.36
N THR A 532 -11.81 -11.40 -6.82
CA THR A 532 -11.02 -10.91 -5.67
C THR A 532 -9.66 -10.34 -6.08
N PHE A 533 -9.35 -10.38 -7.37
CA PHE A 533 -8.14 -9.81 -7.97
C PHE A 533 -8.49 -8.99 -9.22
N HIS A 534 -7.70 -7.95 -9.51
CA HIS A 534 -8.04 -6.94 -10.53
C HIS A 534 -7.61 -7.33 -11.95
N LYS A 535 -6.64 -8.23 -12.09
CA LYS A 535 -6.11 -8.63 -13.41
C LYS A 535 -7.18 -9.36 -14.23
N SER A 536 -7.36 -8.92 -15.47
CA SER A 536 -8.23 -9.54 -16.46
C SER A 536 -7.44 -9.86 -17.73
N ASP A 537 -7.78 -10.95 -18.40
CA ASP A 537 -7.15 -11.36 -19.66
C ASP A 537 -8.16 -11.96 -20.64
N GLU A 538 -7.67 -12.56 -21.73
CA GLU A 538 -8.50 -13.15 -22.78
C GLU A 538 -9.48 -14.21 -22.24
N LEU A 539 -9.07 -15.01 -21.25
CA LEU A 539 -9.98 -16.00 -20.64
C LEU A 539 -11.08 -15.28 -19.86
N THR A 540 -10.75 -14.22 -19.10
CA THR A 540 -11.74 -13.38 -18.42
C THR A 540 -12.80 -12.88 -19.39
N VAL A 541 -12.39 -12.41 -20.57
CA VAL A 541 -13.30 -11.92 -21.62
C VAL A 541 -14.25 -13.02 -22.10
N ARG A 542 -13.77 -14.26 -22.26
CA ARG A 542 -14.59 -15.39 -22.73
C ARG A 542 -15.57 -15.89 -21.67
N ILE A 543 -15.19 -15.92 -20.40
CA ILE A 543 -16.06 -16.47 -19.34
C ILE A 543 -17.06 -15.45 -18.77
N LYS A 544 -16.74 -14.15 -18.82
CA LYS A 544 -17.57 -13.09 -18.24
C LYS A 544 -19.02 -13.08 -18.76
N PRO A 545 -19.31 -13.31 -20.06
CA PRO A 545 -20.67 -13.39 -20.58
C PRO A 545 -21.55 -14.49 -19.98
N TYR A 546 -20.98 -15.53 -19.35
CA TYR A 546 -21.76 -16.59 -18.70
C TYR A 546 -22.31 -16.21 -17.33
N PHE A 547 -21.88 -15.08 -16.77
CA PHE A 547 -22.37 -14.55 -15.50
C PHE A 547 -23.44 -13.49 -15.72
N SER A 548 -24.53 -13.55 -14.95
CA SER A 548 -25.57 -12.51 -14.96
C SER A 548 -25.08 -11.19 -14.37
N ALA A 549 -24.10 -11.27 -13.46
CA ALA A 549 -23.46 -10.11 -12.84
C ALA A 549 -21.97 -10.36 -12.53
N TRP A 550 -21.18 -9.30 -12.62
CA TRP A 550 -19.74 -9.29 -12.35
C TRP A 550 -19.43 -8.20 -11.32
N LYS A 551 -19.13 -8.60 -10.08
CA LYS A 551 -19.10 -7.70 -8.92
C LYS A 551 -17.78 -7.84 -8.14
N PRO A 552 -16.76 -7.04 -8.48
CA PRO A 552 -15.46 -7.15 -7.85
C PRO A 552 -15.45 -6.89 -6.34
N LEU A 553 -14.65 -7.66 -5.61
CA LEU A 553 -14.44 -7.56 -4.16
C LEU A 553 -13.07 -7.00 -3.78
N TYR A 554 -12.13 -6.89 -4.74
CA TYR A 554 -10.83 -6.27 -4.46
C TYR A 554 -11.02 -4.81 -4.03
N GLY A 555 -10.25 -4.37 -3.03
CA GLY A 555 -10.39 -3.04 -2.42
C GLY A 555 -11.53 -2.92 -1.40
N MET A 556 -12.41 -3.92 -1.24
CA MET A 556 -13.45 -3.93 -0.21
C MET A 556 -12.98 -4.63 1.07
N SER A 557 -13.46 -4.17 2.23
CA SER A 557 -13.36 -4.93 3.48
C SER A 557 -14.19 -6.21 3.40
N ASP A 558 -13.87 -7.22 4.21
CA ASP A 558 -14.64 -8.47 4.25
C ASP A 558 -16.09 -8.24 4.69
N GLU A 559 -16.35 -7.29 5.58
CA GLU A 559 -17.72 -6.92 5.96
C GLU A 559 -18.50 -6.33 4.78
N ALA A 560 -17.91 -5.39 4.03
CA ALA A 560 -18.56 -4.77 2.89
C ALA A 560 -18.84 -5.79 1.77
N ALA A 561 -17.88 -6.68 1.51
CA ALA A 561 -18.06 -7.79 0.59
C ALA A 561 -19.15 -8.77 1.06
N ALA A 562 -19.21 -9.09 2.36
CA ALA A 562 -20.23 -9.97 2.92
C ALA A 562 -21.62 -9.37 2.76
N ARG A 563 -21.75 -8.07 3.02
CA ARG A 563 -23.00 -7.33 2.86
C ARG A 563 -23.46 -7.32 1.41
N LEU A 564 -22.57 -7.03 0.47
CA LEU A 564 -22.88 -7.08 -0.96
C LEU A 564 -23.44 -8.44 -1.38
N ILE A 565 -22.80 -9.53 -0.96
CA ILE A 565 -23.22 -10.90 -1.28
C ILE A 565 -24.57 -11.26 -0.61
N HIS A 566 -24.77 -10.81 0.63
CA HIS A 566 -26.03 -11.01 1.36
C HIS A 566 -27.20 -10.25 0.70
N ASP A 567 -26.98 -8.98 0.34
CA ASP A 567 -27.96 -8.14 -0.36
C ASP A 567 -28.27 -8.68 -1.76
N ASP A 568 -27.29 -9.35 -2.37
CA ASP A 568 -27.43 -10.09 -3.61
C ASP A 568 -28.24 -11.38 -3.46
N LYS A 569 -28.69 -11.77 -2.25
CA LYS A 569 -29.56 -12.94 -2.02
C LYS A 569 -29.02 -14.21 -2.71
N ILE A 570 -27.71 -14.42 -2.57
CA ILE A 570 -27.05 -15.63 -3.06
C ILE A 570 -27.57 -16.83 -2.25
N HIS A 571 -27.97 -17.90 -2.95
CA HIS A 571 -28.42 -19.14 -2.31
C HIS A 571 -27.22 -20.01 -1.94
N ILE A 572 -26.26 -20.15 -2.87
CA ILE A 572 -25.02 -20.89 -2.67
C ILE A 572 -23.83 -20.01 -3.01
N LEU A 573 -22.92 -19.83 -2.06
CA LEU A 573 -21.66 -19.14 -2.29
C LEU A 573 -20.52 -20.15 -2.39
N VAL A 574 -19.79 -20.12 -3.49
CA VAL A 574 -18.73 -21.06 -3.80
C VAL A 574 -17.37 -20.35 -3.72
N ASP A 575 -16.51 -20.82 -2.82
CA ASP A 575 -15.10 -20.46 -2.77
C ASP A 575 -14.33 -21.25 -3.82
N LEU A 576 -13.70 -20.54 -4.76
CA LEU A 576 -12.83 -21.12 -5.78
C LEU A 576 -11.33 -20.98 -5.48
N SER A 577 -10.94 -20.43 -4.33
CA SER A 577 -9.54 -20.12 -4.04
C SER A 577 -8.96 -20.89 -2.85
N GLY A 578 -9.71 -21.08 -1.76
CA GLY A 578 -9.18 -21.65 -0.51
C GLY A 578 -7.95 -20.91 0.00
N HIS A 579 -6.88 -21.62 0.40
CA HIS A 579 -5.67 -20.97 0.94
C HIS A 579 -4.69 -20.44 -0.12
N THR A 580 -5.10 -20.31 -1.39
CA THR A 580 -4.24 -19.73 -2.44
C THR A 580 -4.18 -18.20 -2.39
N GLN A 581 -3.33 -17.60 -3.24
CA GLN A 581 -3.12 -16.16 -3.27
C GLN A 581 -4.40 -15.37 -3.59
N HIS A 582 -4.56 -14.20 -2.97
CA HIS A 582 -5.73 -13.32 -3.14
C HIS A 582 -7.09 -13.96 -2.80
N ASN A 583 -7.11 -15.06 -2.03
CA ASN A 583 -8.35 -15.61 -1.50
C ASN A 583 -9.09 -14.61 -0.60
N ARG A 584 -10.37 -14.92 -0.34
CA ARG A 584 -11.21 -14.19 0.62
C ARG A 584 -11.84 -15.14 1.64
N LEU A 585 -11.14 -16.18 2.10
CA LEU A 585 -11.71 -17.10 3.10
C LEU A 585 -12.33 -16.40 4.35
N PRO A 586 -11.76 -15.31 4.90
CA PRO A 586 -12.37 -14.61 6.03
C PRO A 586 -13.76 -14.01 5.74
N LEU A 587 -14.07 -13.71 4.48
CA LEU A 587 -15.42 -13.31 4.03
C LEU A 587 -16.46 -14.39 4.35
N PHE A 588 -16.11 -15.65 4.13
CA PHE A 588 -17.02 -16.79 4.32
C PHE A 588 -17.39 -16.98 5.79
N ALA A 589 -16.54 -16.55 6.73
CA ALA A 589 -16.83 -16.59 8.16
C ALA A 589 -18.00 -15.66 8.57
N TRP A 590 -18.37 -14.68 7.74
CA TRP A 590 -19.56 -13.85 7.96
C TRP A 590 -20.87 -14.59 7.63
N LYS A 591 -20.80 -15.73 6.94
CA LYS A 591 -21.93 -16.52 6.43
C LYS A 591 -22.93 -15.72 5.56
N PRO A 592 -22.48 -14.92 4.57
CA PRO A 592 -23.40 -14.08 3.78
C PRO A 592 -24.41 -14.86 2.92
N ALA A 593 -24.15 -16.14 2.63
CA ALA A 593 -25.09 -17.05 1.98
C ALA A 593 -25.49 -18.20 2.93
N PRO A 594 -26.72 -18.75 2.79
CA PRO A 594 -27.20 -19.84 3.65
C PRO A 594 -26.40 -21.13 3.46
N VAL A 595 -26.00 -21.44 2.22
CA VAL A 595 -25.11 -22.56 1.89
C VAL A 595 -23.80 -22.01 1.33
N GLN A 596 -22.69 -22.52 1.84
CA GLN A 596 -21.35 -22.16 1.39
C GLN A 596 -20.53 -23.41 1.06
N VAL A 597 -19.80 -23.37 -0.04
CA VAL A 597 -19.15 -24.53 -0.62
C VAL A 597 -17.71 -24.19 -1.00
N ALA A 598 -16.76 -25.03 -0.65
CA ALA A 598 -15.41 -25.00 -1.21
C ALA A 598 -15.37 -25.87 -2.47
N TRP A 599 -14.97 -25.30 -3.59
CA TRP A 599 -14.68 -26.07 -4.79
C TRP A 599 -13.62 -25.39 -5.64
N LEU A 600 -12.65 -26.22 -6.01
CA LEU A 600 -11.74 -26.13 -7.14
C LEU A 600 -10.32 -25.67 -6.82
N GLY A 601 -10.06 -24.40 -6.54
CA GLY A 601 -8.69 -23.89 -6.53
C GLY A 601 -7.82 -24.39 -5.37
N TYR A 602 -8.42 -24.93 -4.31
CA TYR A 602 -7.70 -25.51 -3.18
C TYR A 602 -8.09 -26.97 -2.96
N PHE A 603 -7.11 -27.74 -2.50
CA PHE A 603 -7.07 -29.21 -2.55
C PHE A 603 -6.94 -29.83 -1.16
N ALA A 604 -7.47 -29.14 -0.15
CA ALA A 604 -7.60 -29.59 1.23
C ALA A 604 -8.72 -28.80 1.91
N THR A 605 -8.97 -29.07 3.19
CA THR A 605 -9.94 -28.30 3.99
C THR A 605 -9.56 -26.83 4.12
N THR A 606 -10.55 -25.93 4.05
CA THR A 606 -10.39 -24.49 4.31
C THR A 606 -10.26 -24.19 5.81
N GLY A 607 -10.74 -25.10 6.66
CA GLY A 607 -10.80 -24.92 8.09
C GLY A 607 -11.86 -23.94 8.59
N VAL A 608 -12.54 -23.21 7.70
CA VAL A 608 -13.57 -22.23 8.04
C VAL A 608 -14.89 -22.95 8.33
N ALA A 609 -15.31 -22.94 9.60
CA ALA A 609 -16.49 -23.68 10.05
C ALA A 609 -17.80 -23.25 9.36
N GLU A 610 -17.86 -22.04 8.83
CA GLU A 610 -19.01 -21.52 8.08
C GLU A 610 -19.09 -22.01 6.64
N ILE A 611 -18.07 -22.70 6.10
CA ILE A 611 -18.13 -23.39 4.81
C ILE A 611 -18.71 -24.78 5.05
N ASP A 612 -19.90 -25.05 4.50
CA ASP A 612 -20.68 -26.24 4.83
C ASP A 612 -20.16 -27.49 4.11
N TYR A 613 -19.79 -27.33 2.85
CA TYR A 613 -19.46 -28.44 1.96
C TYR A 613 -18.12 -28.24 1.25
N ILE A 614 -17.45 -29.34 0.94
CA ILE A 614 -16.37 -29.40 -0.04
C ILE A 614 -16.76 -30.37 -1.16
N VAL A 615 -16.61 -29.94 -2.41
CA VAL A 615 -16.90 -30.79 -3.58
C VAL A 615 -15.70 -31.68 -3.88
N GLY A 616 -15.93 -32.98 -3.92
CA GLY A 616 -14.94 -33.98 -4.32
C GLY A 616 -15.54 -35.06 -5.21
N ASP A 617 -14.82 -36.16 -5.38
CA ASP A 617 -15.27 -37.35 -6.08
C ASP A 617 -14.86 -38.62 -5.30
N PRO A 618 -15.25 -39.84 -5.74
CA PRO A 618 -14.94 -41.07 -5.02
C PRO A 618 -13.45 -41.35 -4.84
N TYR A 619 -12.58 -40.73 -5.64
CA TYR A 619 -11.13 -40.94 -5.62
C TYR A 619 -10.42 -39.87 -4.80
N VAL A 620 -10.70 -38.57 -5.00
CA VAL A 620 -10.02 -37.50 -4.25
C VAL A 620 -10.51 -37.33 -2.83
N ALA A 621 -11.78 -37.65 -2.57
CA ALA A 621 -12.37 -37.46 -1.26
C ALA A 621 -13.12 -38.72 -0.83
N PRO A 622 -12.44 -39.88 -0.70
CA PRO A 622 -13.09 -41.12 -0.33
C PRO A 622 -13.71 -41.01 1.07
N ALA A 623 -14.85 -41.65 1.28
CA ALA A 623 -15.60 -41.53 2.55
C ALA A 623 -14.77 -41.95 3.79
N SER A 624 -13.78 -42.85 3.63
CA SER A 624 -12.84 -43.26 4.67
C SER A 624 -11.94 -42.12 5.17
N GLU A 625 -11.76 -41.08 4.37
CA GLU A 625 -10.91 -39.92 4.66
C GLU A 625 -11.71 -38.66 5.04
N ALA A 626 -13.01 -38.80 5.32
CA ALA A 626 -13.85 -37.66 5.74
C ALA A 626 -13.34 -36.96 7.00
N GLY A 627 -12.57 -37.66 7.84
CA GLY A 627 -11.92 -37.09 9.02
C GLY A 627 -10.86 -36.02 8.72
N HIS A 628 -10.47 -35.82 7.46
CA HIS A 628 -9.48 -34.81 7.06
C HIS A 628 -10.07 -33.40 6.87
N PHE A 629 -11.40 -33.23 6.98
CA PHE A 629 -12.09 -31.99 6.64
C PHE A 629 -12.86 -31.38 7.81
N THR A 630 -13.02 -30.06 7.75
CA THR A 630 -14.02 -29.34 8.56
C THR A 630 -15.38 -29.29 7.87
N GLU A 631 -15.37 -29.25 6.54
CA GLU A 631 -16.53 -29.28 5.67
C GLU A 631 -17.10 -30.70 5.53
N GLN A 632 -18.38 -30.79 5.17
CA GLN A 632 -18.98 -32.06 4.74
C GLN A 632 -18.58 -32.34 3.29
N ILE A 633 -18.07 -33.54 3.00
CA ILE A 633 -17.75 -33.92 1.62
C ILE A 633 -19.06 -34.14 0.85
N TRP A 634 -19.20 -33.45 -0.29
CA TRP A 634 -20.19 -33.77 -1.30
C TRP A 634 -19.49 -34.39 -2.51
N GLN A 635 -19.67 -35.69 -2.69
CA GLN A 635 -19.05 -36.42 -3.81
C GLN A 635 -19.92 -36.28 -5.07
N LEU A 636 -19.32 -35.78 -6.14
CA LEU A 636 -19.87 -35.97 -7.48
C LEU A 636 -19.73 -37.44 -7.91
N PRO A 637 -20.56 -37.95 -8.83
CA PRO A 637 -20.56 -39.37 -9.17
C PRO A 637 -19.25 -39.93 -9.76
N GLU A 638 -18.43 -39.09 -10.40
CA GLU A 638 -17.26 -39.55 -11.16
C GLU A 638 -16.00 -38.70 -10.94
N CYS A 639 -16.06 -37.43 -11.34
CA CYS A 639 -14.92 -36.52 -11.34
C CYS A 639 -15.34 -35.16 -10.77
N TYR A 640 -14.49 -34.57 -9.93
CA TYR A 640 -14.67 -33.22 -9.40
C TYR A 640 -14.06 -32.10 -10.27
N TRP A 641 -13.38 -32.49 -11.35
CA TRP A 641 -12.78 -31.62 -12.35
C TRP A 641 -13.41 -31.83 -13.73
N CYS A 642 -13.48 -30.74 -14.50
CA CYS A 642 -13.78 -30.77 -15.92
C CYS A 642 -12.84 -29.79 -16.63
N PHE A 643 -11.91 -30.29 -17.42
CA PHE A 643 -10.88 -29.49 -18.08
C PHE A 643 -11.35 -29.03 -19.46
N SER A 644 -11.21 -27.74 -19.74
CA SER A 644 -11.37 -27.22 -21.09
C SER A 644 -10.18 -27.63 -21.94
N ALA A 645 -10.45 -28.33 -23.05
CA ALA A 645 -9.41 -28.72 -23.99
C ALA A 645 -8.61 -27.49 -24.48
N PRO A 646 -7.27 -27.58 -24.57
CA PRO A 646 -6.46 -26.47 -25.06
C PRO A 646 -6.91 -26.03 -26.46
N ASP A 647 -7.13 -24.72 -26.65
CA ASP A 647 -7.35 -24.12 -27.97
C ASP A 647 -6.00 -23.94 -28.69
N ALA A 648 -5.40 -25.05 -29.09
CA ALA A 648 -4.11 -25.09 -29.76
C ALA A 648 -4.12 -26.10 -30.91
N GLN A 649 -3.66 -25.68 -32.08
CA GLN A 649 -3.54 -26.54 -33.27
C GLN A 649 -2.24 -27.36 -33.21
N VAL A 650 -2.18 -28.33 -32.28
CA VAL A 650 -1.04 -29.24 -32.12
C VAL A 650 -1.52 -30.69 -32.21
N GLU A 651 -0.96 -31.46 -33.15
CA GLU A 651 -1.28 -32.88 -33.34
C GLU A 651 -0.59 -33.79 -32.32
N VAL A 652 -1.11 -35.01 -32.14
CA VAL A 652 -0.40 -36.07 -31.40
C VAL A 652 0.67 -36.67 -32.33
N SER A 653 1.93 -36.67 -31.89
CA SER A 653 3.02 -37.32 -32.64
C SER A 653 3.00 -38.84 -32.48
N ALA A 654 3.69 -39.56 -33.37
CA ALA A 654 4.08 -40.95 -33.11
C ALA A 654 4.94 -41.08 -31.83
N LEU A 655 5.13 -42.31 -31.34
CA LEU A 655 5.91 -42.58 -30.12
C LEU A 655 7.39 -42.21 -30.33
N PRO A 656 7.92 -41.19 -29.61
CA PRO A 656 9.28 -40.68 -29.83
C PRO A 656 10.39 -41.72 -29.63
N ALA A 657 10.21 -42.66 -28.69
CA ALA A 657 11.21 -43.69 -28.39
C ALA A 657 11.55 -44.59 -29.59
N ILE A 658 10.64 -44.74 -30.56
CA ILE A 658 10.87 -45.55 -31.77
C ILE A 658 12.01 -44.94 -32.60
N ASP A 659 11.96 -43.63 -32.81
CA ASP A 659 12.97 -42.91 -33.61
C ASP A 659 14.21 -42.55 -32.79
N ALA A 660 14.01 -42.20 -31.52
CA ALA A 660 15.08 -41.76 -30.63
C ALA A 660 15.97 -42.91 -30.11
N GLY A 661 15.48 -44.16 -30.14
CA GLY A 661 16.19 -45.34 -29.64
C GLY A 661 16.33 -45.39 -28.12
N HIS A 662 15.58 -44.56 -27.38
CA HIS A 662 15.55 -44.53 -25.92
C HIS A 662 14.23 -43.98 -25.41
N ILE A 663 13.85 -44.35 -24.19
CA ILE A 663 12.70 -43.76 -23.49
C ILE A 663 13.05 -42.38 -22.95
N THR A 664 12.16 -41.42 -23.16
CA THR A 664 12.17 -40.12 -22.48
C THR A 664 10.98 -40.03 -21.53
N PHE A 665 11.28 -40.08 -20.23
CA PHE A 665 10.33 -39.70 -19.18
C PHE A 665 10.18 -38.18 -19.13
N GLY A 666 8.99 -37.66 -18.84
CA GLY A 666 8.73 -36.22 -18.81
C GLY A 666 8.04 -35.75 -17.53
N CYS A 667 8.37 -34.54 -17.07
CA CYS A 667 7.65 -33.86 -16.01
C CYS A 667 7.64 -32.35 -16.25
N PHE A 668 6.47 -31.79 -16.55
CA PHE A 668 6.30 -30.35 -16.81
C PHE A 668 5.71 -29.60 -15.61
N ASN A 669 5.85 -30.19 -14.41
CA ASN A 669 5.37 -29.60 -13.16
C ASN A 669 6.37 -28.57 -12.60
N ASN A 670 5.84 -27.68 -11.75
CA ASN A 670 6.64 -26.76 -10.93
C ASN A 670 7.68 -27.55 -10.10
N LEU A 671 8.92 -27.04 -10.01
CA LEU A 671 10.02 -27.71 -9.31
C LEU A 671 9.76 -27.89 -7.81
N THR A 672 8.91 -27.05 -7.22
CA THR A 672 8.47 -27.18 -5.82
C THR A 672 7.67 -28.46 -5.55
N LYS A 673 7.13 -29.11 -6.58
CA LYS A 673 6.48 -30.43 -6.47
C LYS A 673 7.48 -31.58 -6.49
N MET A 674 8.71 -31.35 -6.94
CA MET A 674 9.79 -32.34 -7.03
C MET A 674 10.69 -32.25 -5.80
N ASN A 675 10.17 -32.65 -4.65
CA ASN A 675 10.96 -32.78 -3.41
C ASN A 675 12.04 -33.89 -3.53
N ASP A 676 12.87 -34.06 -2.50
CA ASP A 676 13.98 -35.01 -2.55
C ASP A 676 13.53 -36.48 -2.62
N ALA A 677 12.34 -36.82 -2.11
CA ALA A 677 11.77 -38.16 -2.26
C ALA A 677 11.41 -38.46 -3.72
N VAL A 678 10.84 -37.48 -4.44
CA VAL A 678 10.56 -37.59 -5.88
C VAL A 678 11.85 -37.78 -6.68
N VAL A 679 12.86 -36.93 -6.45
CA VAL A 679 14.16 -37.04 -7.13
C VAL A 679 14.81 -38.40 -6.88
N THR A 680 14.78 -38.87 -5.64
CA THR A 680 15.30 -40.19 -5.27
C THR A 680 14.58 -41.30 -6.03
N LEU A 681 13.24 -41.26 -6.09
CA LEU A 681 12.46 -42.30 -6.77
C LEU A 681 12.69 -42.30 -8.29
N TRP A 682 12.73 -41.11 -8.91
CA TRP A 682 12.95 -41.01 -10.35
C TRP A 682 14.38 -41.37 -10.74
N ALA A 683 15.37 -41.10 -9.90
CA ALA A 683 16.72 -41.63 -10.10
C ALA A 683 16.75 -43.17 -10.10
N LYS A 684 15.95 -43.84 -9.26
CA LYS A 684 15.80 -45.30 -9.31
C LYS A 684 15.24 -45.76 -10.66
N ILE A 685 14.26 -45.06 -11.22
CA ILE A 685 13.69 -45.36 -12.55
C ILE A 685 14.75 -45.20 -13.65
N LEU A 686 15.48 -44.09 -13.66
CA LEU A 686 16.52 -43.82 -14.67
C LEU A 686 17.65 -44.86 -14.62
N ASN A 687 18.00 -45.35 -13.44
CA ASN A 687 18.96 -46.45 -13.27
C ASN A 687 18.40 -47.80 -13.71
N ALA A 688 17.10 -48.05 -13.49
CA ALA A 688 16.44 -49.29 -13.88
C ALA A 688 16.10 -49.38 -15.38
N VAL A 689 16.09 -48.25 -16.09
CA VAL A 689 15.90 -48.18 -17.55
C VAL A 689 17.13 -47.52 -18.19
N PRO A 690 18.23 -48.28 -18.42
CA PRO A 690 19.47 -47.72 -18.93
C PRO A 690 19.31 -46.99 -20.26
N GLY A 691 19.97 -45.83 -20.39
CA GLY A 691 19.87 -44.98 -21.58
C GLY A 691 18.62 -44.09 -21.65
N SER A 692 17.68 -44.26 -20.71
CA SER A 692 16.54 -43.35 -20.61
C SER A 692 16.94 -41.93 -20.19
N LYS A 693 16.09 -40.98 -20.56
CA LYS A 693 16.22 -39.56 -20.21
C LYS A 693 15.04 -39.09 -19.38
N LEU A 694 15.25 -38.05 -18.58
CA LEU A 694 14.21 -37.30 -17.91
C LEU A 694 14.18 -35.86 -18.44
N PHE A 695 13.04 -35.48 -19.00
CA PHE A 695 12.76 -34.14 -19.50
C PHE A 695 11.93 -33.36 -18.48
N VAL A 696 12.58 -32.40 -17.83
CA VAL A 696 11.95 -31.47 -16.89
C VAL A 696 11.77 -30.11 -17.56
N LYS A 697 10.55 -29.58 -17.52
CA LYS A 697 10.24 -28.27 -18.12
C LYS A 697 9.39 -27.41 -17.21
N TYR A 698 9.92 -26.26 -16.80
CA TYR A 698 9.16 -25.25 -16.07
C TYR A 698 9.88 -23.90 -16.05
N ASN A 699 9.18 -22.81 -15.76
CA ASN A 699 9.74 -21.45 -15.83
C ASN A 699 10.92 -21.20 -14.87
N GLN A 700 10.99 -21.88 -13.71
CA GLN A 700 12.11 -21.80 -12.77
C GLN A 700 13.43 -22.22 -13.41
N LEU A 701 13.40 -23.08 -14.43
CA LEU A 701 14.58 -23.48 -15.20
C LEU A 701 15.01 -22.42 -16.22
N ASN A 702 14.43 -21.22 -16.25
CA ASN A 702 15.04 -20.09 -16.93
C ASN A 702 16.31 -19.61 -16.20
N ASP A 703 16.35 -19.77 -14.86
CA ASP A 703 17.50 -19.40 -14.03
C ASP A 703 18.62 -20.45 -14.13
N PRO A 704 19.83 -20.08 -14.59
CA PRO A 704 20.99 -20.97 -14.60
C PRO A 704 21.31 -21.58 -13.22
N ALA A 705 21.14 -20.84 -12.12
CA ALA A 705 21.41 -21.34 -10.78
C ALA A 705 20.46 -22.51 -10.42
N MET A 706 19.19 -22.38 -10.79
CA MET A 706 18.21 -23.45 -10.59
C MET A 706 18.49 -24.68 -11.46
N ARG A 707 19.03 -24.50 -12.68
CA ARG A 707 19.48 -25.63 -13.52
C ARG A 707 20.62 -26.39 -12.84
N GLU A 708 21.66 -25.69 -12.39
CA GLU A 708 22.80 -26.30 -11.70
C GLU A 708 22.40 -27.01 -10.40
N LEU A 709 21.52 -26.39 -9.60
CA LEU A 709 20.97 -27.03 -8.41
C LEU A 709 20.21 -28.32 -8.75
N THR A 710 19.42 -28.31 -9.82
CA THR A 710 18.66 -29.48 -10.27
C THR A 710 19.61 -30.60 -10.74
N LEU A 711 20.62 -30.28 -11.55
CA LEU A 711 21.65 -31.24 -11.98
C LEU A 711 22.38 -31.86 -10.79
N ALA A 712 22.80 -31.02 -9.83
CA ALA A 712 23.50 -31.47 -8.63
C ALA A 712 22.65 -32.40 -7.76
N ARG A 713 21.33 -32.19 -7.68
CA ARG A 713 20.41 -33.07 -6.94
C ARG A 713 20.39 -34.48 -7.53
N TYR A 714 20.30 -34.62 -8.85
CA TYR A 714 20.31 -35.93 -9.51
C TYR A 714 21.70 -36.58 -9.55
N ALA A 715 22.77 -35.79 -9.67
CA ALA A 715 24.14 -36.30 -9.65
C ALA A 715 24.48 -37.01 -8.33
N ARG A 716 23.90 -36.58 -7.20
CA ARG A 716 24.02 -37.27 -5.89
C ARG A 716 23.47 -38.70 -5.90
N HIS A 717 22.61 -39.04 -6.86
CA HIS A 717 22.05 -40.37 -7.07
C HIS A 717 22.70 -41.12 -8.25
N GLY A 718 23.84 -40.63 -8.75
CA GLY A 718 24.59 -41.28 -9.83
C GLY A 718 24.03 -41.04 -11.24
N ILE A 719 23.09 -40.10 -11.40
CA ILE A 719 22.51 -39.78 -12.70
C ILE A 719 23.39 -38.77 -13.44
N ALA A 720 23.80 -39.10 -14.66
CA ALA A 720 24.67 -38.24 -15.46
C ALA A 720 23.89 -37.06 -16.04
N ASN A 721 24.54 -35.89 -16.18
CA ASN A 721 23.91 -34.68 -16.74
C ASN A 721 23.26 -34.92 -18.11
N GLY A 722 23.86 -35.78 -18.96
CA GLY A 722 23.32 -36.13 -20.27
C GLY A 722 21.99 -36.92 -20.26
N GLN A 723 21.58 -37.44 -19.10
CA GLN A 723 20.27 -38.08 -18.90
C GLN A 723 19.17 -37.05 -18.58
N LEU A 724 19.53 -35.81 -18.27
CA LEU A 724 18.56 -34.75 -17.95
C LEU A 724 18.42 -33.77 -19.12
N ILE A 725 17.18 -33.48 -19.48
CA ILE A 725 16.82 -32.40 -20.38
C ILE A 725 16.11 -31.36 -19.52
N LEU A 726 16.71 -30.18 -19.35
CA LEU A 726 16.17 -29.10 -18.51
C LEU A 726 15.84 -27.89 -19.36
N GLU A 727 14.55 -27.57 -19.50
CA GLU A 727 14.11 -26.43 -20.31
C GLU A 727 13.19 -25.48 -19.53
N GLY A 728 13.32 -24.19 -19.86
CA GLY A 728 12.54 -23.12 -19.27
C GLY A 728 11.18 -22.89 -19.94
N SER A 729 10.71 -21.65 -19.84
CA SER A 729 9.45 -21.20 -20.45
C SER A 729 9.48 -21.29 -21.98
N SER A 730 8.30 -21.45 -22.58
CA SER A 730 8.08 -21.35 -24.03
C SER A 730 6.70 -20.78 -24.30
N THR A 731 6.40 -20.46 -25.56
CA THR A 731 5.02 -20.11 -25.94
C THR A 731 4.07 -21.29 -25.64
N ARG A 732 2.76 -21.04 -25.59
CA ARG A 732 1.78 -22.08 -25.27
C ARG A 732 1.82 -23.25 -26.28
N SER A 733 1.90 -22.94 -27.57
CA SER A 733 1.99 -23.95 -28.63
C SER A 733 3.30 -24.74 -28.56
N ASP A 734 4.44 -24.05 -28.39
CA ASP A 734 5.75 -24.70 -28.24
C ASP A 734 5.81 -25.57 -26.97
N TYR A 735 5.17 -25.12 -25.89
CA TYR A 735 5.05 -25.88 -24.65
C TYR A 735 4.29 -27.19 -24.88
N LEU A 736 3.15 -27.16 -25.57
CA LEU A 736 2.40 -28.38 -25.87
C LEU A 736 3.19 -29.29 -26.84
N ALA A 737 3.87 -28.72 -27.83
CA ALA A 737 4.73 -29.46 -28.75
C ALA A 737 5.92 -30.15 -28.05
N CYS A 738 6.35 -29.70 -26.86
CA CYS A 738 7.39 -30.39 -26.09
C CYS A 738 6.98 -31.83 -25.71
N TYR A 739 5.69 -32.15 -25.61
CA TYR A 739 5.20 -33.52 -25.39
C TYR A 739 5.47 -34.47 -26.59
N HIS A 740 5.85 -33.95 -27.76
CA HIS A 740 6.37 -34.75 -28.88
C HIS A 740 7.73 -35.38 -28.61
N ARG A 741 8.36 -35.07 -27.47
CA ARG A 741 9.64 -35.65 -27.02
C ARG A 741 9.49 -36.50 -25.76
N VAL A 742 8.27 -36.77 -25.31
CA VAL A 742 7.98 -37.50 -24.08
C VAL A 742 7.21 -38.77 -24.41
N ASP A 743 7.67 -39.90 -23.88
CA ASP A 743 7.02 -41.21 -24.01
C ASP A 743 6.07 -41.49 -22.85
N ILE A 744 6.54 -41.22 -21.62
CA ILE A 744 5.79 -41.42 -20.38
C ILE A 744 5.98 -40.19 -19.49
N ALA A 745 4.89 -39.60 -19.01
CA ALA A 745 4.96 -38.56 -18.00
C ALA A 745 5.05 -39.18 -16.60
N LEU A 746 5.95 -38.67 -15.77
CA LEU A 746 6.09 -39.04 -14.36
C LEU A 746 5.45 -37.96 -13.49
N ASP A 747 4.43 -38.37 -12.73
CA ASP A 747 3.72 -37.48 -11.82
C ASP A 747 4.45 -37.37 -10.47
N PRO A 748 4.74 -36.15 -9.95
CA PRO A 748 5.33 -35.99 -8.63
C PRO A 748 4.37 -36.36 -7.49
N PHE A 749 4.90 -36.56 -6.29
CA PHE A 749 4.15 -36.84 -5.07
C PHE A 749 4.82 -36.16 -3.87
N PRO A 750 4.08 -35.76 -2.80
CA PRO A 750 2.64 -35.93 -2.59
C PRO A 750 1.77 -34.99 -3.42
N TYR A 751 2.37 -34.03 -4.13
CA TYR A 751 1.65 -33.06 -4.95
C TYR A 751 1.75 -33.43 -6.45
N PRO A 752 0.76 -34.14 -7.01
CA PRO A 752 0.70 -34.46 -8.44
C PRO A 752 0.37 -33.25 -9.33
N GLY A 753 0.49 -33.46 -10.63
CA GLY A 753 -0.01 -32.57 -11.67
C GLY A 753 -1.54 -32.57 -11.72
N GLY A 754 -2.10 -31.39 -12.03
CA GLY A 754 -3.51 -31.23 -12.37
C GLY A 754 -3.63 -30.92 -13.85
N THR A 755 -3.53 -29.64 -14.19
CA THR A 755 -3.50 -29.14 -15.58
C THR A 755 -2.41 -29.79 -16.44
N THR A 756 -1.20 -29.95 -15.91
CA THR A 756 -0.08 -30.60 -16.60
C THR A 756 -0.39 -32.05 -16.97
N SER A 757 -1.01 -32.80 -16.07
CA SER A 757 -1.42 -34.19 -16.32
C SER A 757 -2.56 -34.28 -17.35
N MET A 758 -3.55 -33.37 -17.29
CA MET A 758 -4.61 -33.29 -18.31
C MET A 758 -4.04 -32.97 -19.70
N GLU A 759 -3.09 -32.04 -19.78
CA GLU A 759 -2.42 -31.67 -21.03
C GLU A 759 -1.55 -32.80 -21.57
N SER A 760 -0.83 -33.51 -20.71
CA SER A 760 -0.05 -34.69 -21.08
C SER A 760 -0.94 -35.73 -21.75
N LEU A 761 -2.07 -36.09 -21.12
CA LEU A 761 -3.02 -37.02 -21.70
C LEU A 761 -3.62 -36.51 -23.02
N TRP A 762 -3.98 -35.22 -23.08
CA TRP A 762 -4.49 -34.61 -24.31
C TRP A 762 -3.45 -34.63 -25.44
N MET A 763 -2.16 -34.56 -25.12
CA MET A 763 -1.04 -34.70 -26.06
C MET A 763 -0.65 -36.16 -26.36
N GLY A 764 -1.42 -37.13 -25.87
CA GLY A 764 -1.18 -38.56 -26.09
C GLY A 764 -0.08 -39.16 -25.23
N VAL A 765 0.36 -38.49 -24.17
CA VAL A 765 1.40 -38.96 -23.27
C VAL A 765 0.75 -39.51 -21.99
N PRO A 766 0.83 -40.83 -21.72
CA PRO A 766 0.29 -41.41 -20.50
C PRO A 766 1.05 -40.91 -19.27
N VAL A 767 0.34 -40.75 -18.16
CA VAL A 767 0.90 -40.24 -16.90
C VAL A 767 0.95 -41.37 -15.88
N LEU A 768 2.13 -41.70 -15.38
CA LEU A 768 2.30 -42.62 -14.26
C LEU A 768 2.22 -41.83 -12.96
N THR A 769 1.22 -42.14 -12.13
CA THR A 769 0.99 -41.46 -10.86
C THR A 769 1.04 -42.43 -9.68
N ARG A 770 1.22 -41.88 -8.48
CA ARG A 770 1.24 -42.65 -7.23
C ARG A 770 0.02 -42.28 -6.41
N ARG A 771 -0.71 -43.29 -5.94
CA ARG A 771 -1.82 -43.14 -5.02
C ARG A 771 -1.41 -42.40 -3.75
N GLY A 772 -2.26 -41.47 -3.34
CA GLY A 772 -2.10 -40.64 -2.16
C GLY A 772 -2.73 -41.21 -0.88
N SER A 773 -2.87 -40.35 0.12
CA SER A 773 -3.59 -40.60 1.39
C SER A 773 -4.36 -39.37 1.89
N ARG A 774 -4.56 -38.40 0.98
CA ARG A 774 -5.17 -37.08 1.21
C ARG A 774 -5.67 -36.54 -0.12
N PHE A 775 -6.63 -35.61 -0.03
CA PHE A 775 -7.27 -34.98 -1.19
C PHE A 775 -6.32 -34.63 -2.33
N LEU A 776 -5.33 -33.76 -2.09
CA LEU A 776 -4.36 -33.39 -3.12
C LEU A 776 -3.60 -34.59 -3.69
N SER A 777 -3.11 -35.47 -2.83
CA SER A 777 -2.29 -36.60 -3.25
C SER A 777 -3.07 -37.66 -4.04
N HIS A 778 -4.40 -37.61 -4.01
CA HIS A 778 -5.28 -38.42 -4.86
C HIS A 778 -5.60 -37.77 -6.21
N ALA A 779 -5.14 -36.54 -6.47
CA ALA A 779 -5.46 -35.85 -7.72
C ALA A 779 -4.99 -36.62 -8.98
N GLY A 780 -3.83 -37.29 -8.93
CA GLY A 780 -3.41 -38.16 -10.03
C GLY A 780 -4.33 -39.39 -10.18
N GLU A 781 -4.77 -39.99 -9.07
CA GLU A 781 -5.67 -41.15 -9.07
C GLU A 781 -7.01 -40.84 -9.72
N THR A 782 -7.64 -39.70 -9.38
CA THR A 782 -8.90 -39.32 -10.05
C THR A 782 -8.72 -39.10 -11.55
N ILE A 783 -7.61 -38.47 -11.97
CA ILE A 783 -7.36 -38.23 -13.40
C ILE A 783 -7.20 -39.56 -14.12
N MET A 784 -6.34 -40.46 -13.62
CA MET A 784 -6.08 -41.73 -14.31
C MET A 784 -7.31 -42.63 -14.32
N CYS A 785 -8.05 -42.73 -13.22
CA CYS A 785 -9.26 -43.55 -13.18
C CYS A 785 -10.34 -43.03 -14.14
N ASN A 786 -10.59 -41.71 -14.16
CA ASN A 786 -11.57 -41.12 -15.05
C ASN A 786 -11.11 -41.11 -16.52
N ALA A 787 -9.80 -41.10 -16.80
CA ALA A 787 -9.25 -41.27 -18.15
C ALA A 787 -9.31 -42.72 -18.66
N GLY A 788 -9.72 -43.70 -17.83
CA GLY A 788 -9.71 -45.13 -18.19
C GLY A 788 -8.33 -45.78 -18.07
N LEU A 789 -7.42 -45.19 -17.28
CA LEU A 789 -6.03 -45.60 -17.09
C LEU A 789 -5.75 -46.05 -15.65
N LYS A 790 -6.69 -46.73 -15.00
CA LYS A 790 -6.54 -47.18 -13.59
C LYS A 790 -5.23 -47.94 -13.30
N ASP A 791 -4.71 -48.69 -14.29
CA ASP A 791 -3.49 -49.49 -14.12
C ASP A 791 -2.22 -48.60 -14.05
N TRP A 792 -2.32 -47.33 -14.45
CA TRP A 792 -1.29 -46.30 -14.34
C TRP A 792 -1.25 -45.61 -12.97
N VAL A 793 -2.05 -46.08 -12.00
CA VAL A 793 -1.98 -45.65 -10.60
C VAL A 793 -1.15 -46.67 -9.82
N ALA A 794 0.04 -46.26 -9.39
CA ALA A 794 0.89 -47.04 -8.52
C ALA A 794 0.40 -46.97 -7.07
N THR A 795 0.41 -48.08 -6.36
CA THR A 795 -0.06 -48.17 -4.97
C THR A 795 0.98 -47.71 -3.95
N ASN A 796 2.27 -47.75 -4.31
CA ASN A 796 3.39 -47.31 -3.50
C ASN A 796 4.62 -47.01 -4.38
N GLU A 797 5.77 -46.72 -3.77
CA GLU A 797 7.01 -46.35 -4.48
C GLU A 797 7.60 -47.49 -5.30
N ASP A 798 7.62 -48.71 -4.76
CA ASP A 798 8.18 -49.88 -5.47
C ASP A 798 7.32 -50.25 -6.68
N ASP A 799 6.00 -50.21 -6.52
CA ASP A 799 5.04 -50.41 -7.60
C ASP A 799 5.16 -49.30 -8.68
N TYR A 800 5.44 -48.06 -8.27
CA TYR A 800 5.69 -46.96 -9.21
C TYR A 800 6.92 -47.22 -10.07
N VAL A 801 8.04 -47.65 -9.48
CA VAL A 801 9.25 -48.01 -10.25
C VAL A 801 8.99 -49.22 -11.14
N ALA A 802 8.35 -50.27 -10.62
CA ALA A 802 8.04 -51.47 -11.37
C ALA A 802 7.16 -51.18 -12.60
N LYS A 803 6.12 -50.36 -12.44
CA LYS A 803 5.27 -49.91 -13.54
C LYS A 803 6.02 -49.07 -14.55
N ALA A 804 6.86 -48.12 -14.12
CA ALA A 804 7.68 -47.31 -15.02
C ALA A 804 8.57 -48.19 -15.91
N VAL A 805 9.25 -49.17 -15.33
CA VAL A 805 10.11 -50.12 -16.06
C VAL A 805 9.27 -50.99 -17.01
N ALA A 806 8.15 -51.54 -16.54
CA ALA A 806 7.30 -52.40 -17.34
C ALA A 806 6.76 -51.66 -18.58
N TYR A 807 6.20 -50.46 -18.40
CA TYR A 807 5.66 -49.67 -19.51
C TYR A 807 6.76 -49.20 -20.46
N ALA A 808 7.91 -48.78 -19.94
CA ALA A 808 9.07 -48.41 -20.74
C ALA A 808 9.62 -49.55 -21.63
N SER A 809 9.35 -50.80 -21.27
CA SER A 809 9.83 -51.98 -22.02
C SER A 809 8.90 -52.43 -23.17
N ASP A 810 7.65 -51.97 -23.22
CA ASP A 810 6.66 -52.37 -24.24
C ASP A 810 6.30 -51.20 -25.18
N LEU A 811 7.25 -50.86 -26.06
CA LEU A 811 7.07 -49.78 -27.06
C LEU A 811 5.84 -49.99 -27.96
N PRO A 812 5.53 -51.20 -28.47
CA PRO A 812 4.34 -51.42 -29.27
C PRO A 812 3.04 -51.07 -28.53
N GLN A 813 2.94 -51.41 -27.24
CA GLN A 813 1.76 -51.07 -26.44
C GLN A 813 1.69 -49.56 -26.15
N LEU A 814 2.83 -48.91 -25.83
CA LEU A 814 2.89 -47.46 -25.65
C LEU A 814 2.48 -46.70 -26.92
N ALA A 815 2.92 -47.15 -28.10
CA ALA A 815 2.58 -46.54 -29.38
C ALA A 815 1.08 -46.64 -29.67
N ARG A 816 0.47 -47.81 -29.46
CA ARG A 816 -0.98 -48.01 -29.58
C ARG A 816 -1.77 -47.12 -28.63
N LEU A 817 -1.32 -47.01 -27.37
CA LEU A 817 -1.97 -46.17 -26.39
C LEU A 817 -1.92 -44.69 -26.80
N ARG A 818 -0.74 -44.18 -27.18
CA ARG A 818 -0.53 -42.80 -27.61
C ARG A 818 -1.44 -42.40 -28.78
N GLU A 819 -1.56 -43.26 -29.79
CA GLU A 819 -2.36 -43.01 -31.00
C GLU A 819 -3.86 -42.77 -30.67
N GLY A 820 -4.42 -43.54 -29.72
CA GLY A 820 -5.84 -43.44 -29.34
C GLY A 820 -6.14 -42.45 -28.21
N MET A 821 -5.14 -42.04 -27.44
CA MET A 821 -5.33 -41.41 -26.14
C MET A 821 -6.09 -40.09 -26.18
N ARG A 822 -5.79 -39.17 -27.11
CA ARG A 822 -6.51 -37.89 -27.20
C ARG A 822 -8.01 -38.10 -27.39
N ARG A 823 -8.40 -39.04 -28.27
CA ARG A 823 -9.80 -39.38 -28.52
C ARG A 823 -10.45 -39.99 -27.27
N GLN A 824 -9.73 -40.87 -26.59
CA GLN A 824 -10.19 -41.51 -25.35
C GLN A 824 -10.46 -40.46 -24.25
N VAL A 825 -9.54 -39.53 -24.00
CA VAL A 825 -9.71 -38.56 -22.92
C VAL A 825 -10.73 -37.47 -23.23
N LEU A 826 -10.85 -37.04 -24.49
CA LEU A 826 -11.91 -36.10 -24.90
C LEU A 826 -13.32 -36.70 -24.74
N ALA A 827 -13.46 -38.03 -24.77
CA ALA A 827 -14.71 -38.74 -24.51
C ALA A 827 -14.91 -39.12 -23.03
N SER A 828 -13.95 -38.79 -22.16
CA SER A 828 -13.98 -39.17 -20.74
C SER A 828 -14.67 -38.09 -19.87
N PRO A 829 -15.05 -38.42 -18.63
CA PRO A 829 -15.60 -37.44 -17.67
C PRO A 829 -14.71 -36.21 -17.44
N LEU A 830 -13.40 -36.31 -17.74
CA LEU A 830 -12.45 -35.21 -17.56
C LEU A 830 -12.69 -34.03 -18.50
N PHE A 831 -13.29 -34.25 -19.67
CA PHE A 831 -13.51 -33.22 -20.70
C PHE A 831 -15.00 -33.05 -21.08
N ASP A 832 -15.89 -33.87 -20.50
CA ASP A 832 -17.33 -33.82 -20.76
C ASP A 832 -18.02 -32.76 -19.89
N ALA A 833 -17.99 -31.51 -20.36
CA ALA A 833 -18.56 -30.37 -19.67
C ALA A 833 -20.09 -30.47 -19.49
N THR A 834 -20.81 -31.07 -20.44
CA THR A 834 -22.27 -31.22 -20.36
C THR A 834 -22.62 -32.16 -19.21
N ARG A 835 -21.95 -33.30 -19.15
CA ARG A 835 -22.14 -34.28 -18.08
C ARG A 835 -21.72 -33.71 -16.73
N PHE A 836 -20.57 -33.04 -16.65
CA PHE A 836 -20.09 -32.41 -15.43
C PHE A 836 -21.07 -31.35 -14.91
N ALA A 837 -21.55 -30.46 -15.79
CA ALA A 837 -22.49 -29.41 -15.43
C ALA A 837 -23.80 -29.97 -14.87
N GLY A 838 -24.30 -31.08 -15.43
CA GLY A 838 -25.47 -31.79 -14.89
C GLY A 838 -25.23 -32.34 -13.48
N HIS A 839 -24.08 -32.98 -13.23
CA HIS A 839 -23.71 -33.45 -11.88
C HIS A 839 -23.53 -32.29 -10.89
N PHE A 840 -22.89 -31.21 -11.34
CA PHE A 840 -22.66 -30.01 -10.51
C PHE A 840 -23.98 -29.34 -10.15
N GLU A 841 -24.88 -29.13 -11.10
CA GLU A 841 -26.21 -28.57 -10.85
C GLU A 841 -27.00 -29.42 -9.85
N GLN A 842 -27.01 -30.75 -10.02
CA GLN A 842 -27.65 -31.67 -9.08
C GLN A 842 -27.05 -31.56 -7.66
N ALA A 843 -25.74 -31.41 -7.55
CA ALA A 843 -25.08 -31.20 -6.27
C ALA A 843 -25.52 -29.89 -5.60
N MET A 844 -25.57 -28.80 -6.37
CA MET A 844 -26.02 -27.49 -5.86
C MET A 844 -27.47 -27.55 -5.36
N TRP A 845 -28.38 -28.14 -6.15
CA TRP A 845 -29.76 -28.36 -5.72
C TRP A 845 -29.86 -29.26 -4.49
N GLY A 846 -29.08 -30.35 -4.45
CA GLY A 846 -29.06 -31.28 -3.31
C GLY A 846 -28.60 -30.61 -2.01
N MET A 847 -27.54 -29.79 -2.05
CA MET A 847 -27.07 -29.03 -0.89
C MET A 847 -28.12 -28.00 -0.44
N TRP A 848 -28.74 -27.30 -1.38
CA TRP A 848 -29.82 -26.35 -1.11
C TRP A 848 -31.02 -27.04 -0.42
N GLU A 849 -31.46 -28.17 -0.95
CA GLU A 849 -32.55 -28.95 -0.35
C GLU A 849 -32.21 -29.46 1.06
N ALA A 850 -30.97 -29.92 1.28
CA ALA A 850 -30.52 -30.38 2.58
C ALA A 850 -30.55 -29.25 3.63
N TRP A 851 -30.12 -28.03 3.25
CA TRP A 851 -30.25 -26.85 4.10
C TRP A 851 -31.71 -26.47 4.34
N TRP A 852 -32.53 -26.49 3.27
CA TRP A 852 -33.95 -26.16 3.34
C TRP A 852 -34.70 -27.07 4.33
N ARG A 853 -34.45 -28.39 4.27
CA ARG A 853 -35.06 -29.35 5.20
C ARG A 853 -34.64 -29.15 6.66
N LYS A 854 -33.42 -28.68 6.92
CA LYS A 854 -32.92 -28.40 8.28
C LYS A 854 -33.48 -27.11 8.88
N THR A 855 -34.06 -26.22 8.05
CA THR A 855 -34.56 -24.90 8.46
C THR A 855 -36.09 -24.79 8.46
N GLN A 856 -36.78 -25.89 8.16
CA GLN A 856 -38.17 -26.11 8.53
C GLN A 856 -38.25 -26.48 10.01
#